data_AF-A0A1I5V767-F1
#
_entry.id   AF-A0A1I5V767-F1
#
_cell.length_a   1.000
_cell.length_b   1.000
_cell.length_c   1.000
_cell.angle_alpha   90.00
_cell.angle_beta   90.00
_cell.angle_gamma   90.00
#
_symmetry.space_group_name_H-M   'P 1'
#
loop_
_entity.id
_entity.type
_entity.pdbx_description
1 polymer ?
#
loop_
_entity_poly.entity_id
_entity_poly.type
_entity_poly.pdbx_seq_one_letter_code
_entity_poly.pdbx_strand_id
1 'polypeptide(L)'
;MHPKYRPDIDGLRAVAVASVLAFHAFPDALPGGFIGVDIFFVISGFLITTIIMQSHAASDFSYRDFYARRIRRIFPALMLVLAATLAFGWYALLPREFAELGKQAAGGAAFVANFIFWGESGYFDTAAETKPLLHLWSLGIEEQFYIFWPLLLGVAWRRRWPVVRLLWVIAVASFLVNVMTVHPFREAAFYSPLSRFWELMVGGILACMRLKPVAPSAWRSHVQSVLGVGLIVLGLVMTRSDKAFPGWWALLPTLGAVSCIAAGPAGVLNRYLLSNRVMVWIGLISYPLYLWHWPLLVYARIVAEGNPSAWVRAGAVAASVLLAWATYRFLERFTRARTSVGMLRALAGSGVAVALVGVLALGGMPPRNGSDLLRKVTDATVDDNYYGGFKQEKLGAHKVERTGSGARKVLLIGDSHVQQYAPRALALARSAPGQMATTYFATYGACPPVPGVLSDGNEGCDKARTGMLELALDPQIDTVVVGACWNCYFIGNFPLAFYFQDGASAYPINNGGPGLGRSLDALEKLLTTLVQSKKKVYLLLDNARSVEFEPRRLIEGSRMGRMTALTSTTTGPLPPEQAQLDERLKRIAASSGAEAIDVLAQLCKSGECVRSMPDGTPVYKDREHLRPFYVREHAGYLDKVFLGDGGR
;
A
#
# COMPACT_ATOMS: atom_id res chain seq x y z
N MET A 1 2.78 42.07 -10.94
CA MET A 1 1.68 41.99 -11.95
C MET A 1 0.90 40.69 -11.80
N HIS A 2 -0.42 40.68 -12.03
CA HIS A 2 -1.22 39.42 -12.08
C HIS A 2 -1.34 38.93 -13.53
N PRO A 3 -1.07 37.64 -13.84
CA PRO A 3 -1.28 37.11 -15.18
C PRO A 3 -2.75 37.24 -15.60
N LYS A 4 -2.99 37.55 -16.88
CA LYS A 4 -4.35 37.62 -17.46
C LYS A 4 -5.10 36.31 -17.19
N TYR A 5 -6.33 36.42 -16.69
CA TYR A 5 -7.16 35.26 -16.34
C TYR A 5 -7.40 34.33 -17.55
N ARG A 6 -7.28 33.01 -17.34
CA ARG A 6 -7.36 31.96 -18.36
C ARG A 6 -8.43 30.92 -17.97
N PRO A 7 -9.68 31.08 -18.43
CA PRO A 7 -10.77 30.17 -18.06
C PRO A 7 -10.55 28.73 -18.57
N ASP A 8 -9.87 28.56 -19.70
CA ASP A 8 -9.52 27.25 -20.25
C ASP A 8 -8.57 26.45 -19.34
N ILE A 9 -7.73 27.11 -18.54
CA ILE A 9 -6.88 26.43 -17.55
C ILE A 9 -7.73 25.92 -16.38
N ASP A 10 -8.74 26.67 -15.92
CA ASP A 10 -9.67 26.17 -14.91
C ASP A 10 -10.48 24.98 -15.47
N GLY A 11 -10.89 25.03 -16.73
CA GLY A 11 -11.49 23.87 -17.39
C GLY A 11 -10.59 22.65 -17.46
N LEU A 12 -9.29 22.83 -17.72
CA LEU A 12 -8.34 21.73 -17.69
C LEU A 12 -8.18 21.13 -16.27
N ARG A 13 -8.25 21.97 -15.23
CA ARG A 13 -8.30 21.51 -13.83
C ARG A 13 -9.57 20.72 -13.53
N ALA A 14 -10.70 21.08 -14.15
CA ALA A 14 -11.94 20.31 -14.05
C ALA A 14 -11.80 18.92 -14.66
N VAL A 15 -11.18 18.79 -15.84
CA VAL A 15 -10.87 17.48 -16.44
C VAL A 15 -10.01 16.64 -15.49
N ALA A 16 -8.96 17.25 -14.94
CA ALA A 16 -8.04 16.59 -14.02
C ALA A 16 -8.74 16.05 -12.77
N VAL A 17 -9.47 16.90 -12.03
CA VAL A 17 -10.18 16.47 -10.80
C VAL A 17 -11.30 15.49 -11.10
N ALA A 18 -12.09 15.69 -12.17
CA ALA A 18 -13.19 14.79 -12.50
C ALA A 18 -12.69 13.39 -12.85
N SER A 19 -11.55 13.29 -13.54
CA SER A 19 -10.91 12.01 -13.87
C SER A 19 -10.49 11.24 -12.61
N VAL A 20 -9.87 11.93 -11.65
CA VAL A 20 -9.47 11.36 -10.36
C VAL A 20 -10.69 10.91 -9.55
N LEU A 21 -11.73 11.73 -9.47
CA LEU A 21 -12.97 11.39 -8.77
C LEU A 21 -13.65 10.16 -9.38
N ALA A 22 -13.73 10.11 -10.71
CA ALA A 22 -14.30 8.96 -11.41
C ALA A 22 -13.51 7.69 -11.13
N PHE A 23 -12.17 7.74 -11.18
CA PHE A 23 -11.32 6.61 -10.85
C PHE A 23 -11.49 6.14 -9.40
N HIS A 24 -11.52 7.04 -8.43
CA HIS A 24 -11.66 6.67 -7.03
C HIS A 24 -13.07 6.18 -6.66
N ALA A 25 -14.12 6.78 -7.23
CA ALA A 25 -15.50 6.38 -6.94
C ALA A 25 -15.94 5.14 -7.75
N PHE A 26 -15.52 5.06 -9.01
CA PHE A 26 -15.94 4.02 -9.97
C PHE A 26 -14.74 3.56 -10.82
N PRO A 27 -13.77 2.84 -10.23
CA PRO A 27 -12.51 2.48 -10.90
C PRO A 27 -12.70 1.71 -12.20
N ASP A 28 -13.74 0.88 -12.30
CA ASP A 28 -14.05 0.10 -13.51
C ASP A 28 -14.55 0.98 -14.66
N ALA A 29 -15.16 2.14 -14.36
CA ALA A 29 -15.70 3.05 -15.36
C ALA A 29 -14.62 3.91 -16.03
N LEU A 30 -13.55 4.26 -15.29
CA LEU A 30 -12.44 5.06 -15.79
C LEU A 30 -11.11 4.63 -15.15
N PRO A 31 -10.55 3.47 -15.55
CA PRO A 31 -9.39 2.88 -14.89
C PRO A 31 -8.12 3.72 -15.01
N GLY A 32 -8.02 4.58 -16.04
CA GLY A 32 -6.91 5.52 -16.21
C GLY A 32 -7.13 6.88 -15.55
N GLY A 33 -8.21 7.10 -14.81
CA GLY A 33 -8.56 8.43 -14.29
C GLY A 33 -7.56 9.02 -13.27
N PHE A 34 -6.72 8.18 -12.64
CA PHE A 34 -5.66 8.63 -11.74
C PHE A 34 -4.62 9.53 -12.42
N ILE A 35 -4.47 9.46 -13.75
CA ILE A 35 -3.53 10.33 -14.49
C ILE A 35 -3.92 11.81 -14.48
N GLY A 36 -5.10 12.15 -13.96
CA GLY A 36 -5.48 13.54 -13.72
C GLY A 36 -4.49 14.29 -12.83
N VAL A 37 -3.76 13.58 -11.96
CA VAL A 37 -2.70 14.18 -11.13
C VAL A 37 -1.54 14.73 -11.99
N ASP A 38 -1.14 14.03 -13.04
CA ASP A 38 -0.07 14.46 -13.96
C ASP A 38 -0.47 15.76 -14.69
N ILE A 39 -1.76 15.91 -15.02
CA ILE A 39 -2.31 17.15 -15.58
C ILE A 39 -2.18 18.31 -14.57
N PHE A 40 -2.45 18.06 -13.29
CA PHE A 40 -2.24 19.06 -12.23
C PHE A 40 -0.78 19.49 -12.12
N PHE A 41 0.16 18.54 -12.16
CA PHE A 41 1.60 18.85 -12.12
C PHE A 41 2.03 19.76 -13.27
N VAL A 42 1.57 19.50 -14.51
CA VAL A 42 1.85 20.40 -15.64
C VAL A 42 1.28 21.81 -15.42
N ILE A 43 0.02 21.90 -14.97
CA ILE A 43 -0.64 23.19 -14.71
C ILE A 43 0.12 23.98 -13.64
N SER A 44 0.53 23.32 -12.57
CA SER A 44 1.24 23.92 -11.44
C SER A 44 2.63 24.41 -11.85
N GLY A 45 3.36 23.59 -12.61
CA GLY A 45 4.63 23.98 -13.22
C GLY A 45 4.51 25.22 -14.11
N PHE A 46 3.48 25.27 -14.97
CA PHE A 46 3.20 26.40 -15.85
C PHE A 46 2.85 27.68 -15.07
N LEU A 47 1.89 27.61 -14.15
CA LEU A 47 1.38 28.79 -13.44
C LEU A 47 2.44 29.39 -12.51
N ILE A 48 3.11 28.56 -11.71
CA ILE A 48 4.10 29.06 -10.75
C ILE A 48 5.32 29.63 -11.46
N THR A 49 5.84 28.95 -12.48
CA THR A 49 6.96 29.47 -13.28
C THR A 49 6.58 30.77 -13.98
N THR A 50 5.37 30.87 -14.54
CA THR A 50 4.87 32.12 -15.16
C THR A 50 4.88 33.28 -14.15
N ILE A 51 4.31 33.06 -12.95
CA ILE A 51 4.24 34.09 -11.90
C ILE A 51 5.65 34.55 -11.50
N ILE A 52 6.56 33.62 -11.23
CA ILE A 52 7.93 33.93 -10.78
C ILE A 52 8.69 34.71 -11.86
N MET A 53 8.68 34.20 -13.10
CA MET A 53 9.45 34.79 -14.19
C MET A 53 8.92 36.15 -14.62
N GLN A 54 7.59 36.34 -14.67
CA GLN A 54 6.98 37.65 -14.96
C GLN A 54 7.34 38.67 -13.89
N SER A 55 7.31 38.26 -12.62
CA SER A 55 7.66 39.16 -11.52
C SER A 55 9.15 39.51 -11.47
N HIS A 56 10.04 38.56 -11.79
CA HIS A 56 11.46 38.87 -11.93
C HIS A 56 11.73 39.81 -13.10
N ALA A 57 11.07 39.61 -14.25
CA ALA A 57 11.18 40.51 -15.39
C ALA A 57 10.66 41.93 -15.06
N ALA A 58 9.65 42.04 -14.19
CA ALA A 58 9.12 43.30 -13.70
C ALA A 58 9.90 43.90 -12.51
N SER A 59 10.95 43.23 -12.01
CA SER A 59 11.68 43.60 -10.79
C SER A 59 10.80 43.75 -9.54
N ASP A 60 9.66 43.04 -9.47
CA ASP A 60 8.65 43.15 -8.40
C ASP A 60 8.52 41.86 -7.55
N PHE A 61 9.47 40.93 -7.67
CA PHE A 61 9.38 39.64 -6.99
C PHE A 61 9.71 39.72 -5.49
N SER A 62 8.75 39.31 -4.66
CA SER A 62 8.88 39.19 -3.20
C SER A 62 8.60 37.75 -2.77
N TYR A 63 9.60 37.10 -2.16
CA TYR A 63 9.47 35.74 -1.61
C TYR A 63 8.39 35.68 -0.53
N ARG A 64 8.39 36.66 0.38
CA ARG A 64 7.41 36.75 1.46
C ARG A 64 5.98 36.80 0.91
N ASP A 65 5.74 37.64 -0.10
CA ASP A 65 4.40 37.78 -0.67
C ASP A 65 4.01 36.57 -1.52
N PHE A 66 4.97 35.93 -2.18
CA PHE A 66 4.75 34.68 -2.89
C PHE A 66 4.23 33.60 -1.93
N TYR A 67 4.98 33.29 -0.86
CA TYR A 67 4.59 32.27 0.12
C TYR A 67 3.32 32.67 0.89
N ALA A 68 3.17 33.94 1.28
CA ALA A 68 1.95 34.39 1.97
C ALA A 68 0.68 34.19 1.12
N ARG A 69 0.76 34.41 -0.21
CA ARG A 69 -0.36 34.12 -1.12
C ARG A 69 -0.64 32.63 -1.27
N ARG A 70 0.40 31.78 -1.22
CA ARG A 70 0.24 30.32 -1.26
C ARG A 70 -0.41 29.81 0.02
N ILE A 71 0.09 30.23 1.19
CA ILE A 71 -0.49 29.86 2.49
C ILE A 71 -1.97 30.25 2.55
N ARG A 72 -2.33 31.49 2.19
CA ARG A 72 -3.74 31.95 2.16
C ARG A 72 -4.63 31.21 1.15
N ARG A 73 -4.05 30.46 0.22
CA ARG A 73 -4.78 29.66 -0.77
C ARG A 73 -4.92 28.20 -0.35
N ILE A 74 -3.83 27.59 0.12
CA ILE A 74 -3.69 26.14 0.29
C ILE A 74 -4.06 25.71 1.71
N PHE A 75 -3.52 26.39 2.72
CA PHE A 75 -3.66 25.99 4.13
C PHE A 75 -5.10 25.98 4.63
N PRO A 76 -5.98 26.96 4.33
CA PRO A 76 -7.32 27.00 4.91
C PRO A 76 -8.12 25.72 4.62
N ALA A 77 -8.16 25.30 3.34
CA ALA A 77 -8.90 24.09 2.96
C ALA A 77 -8.20 22.82 3.46
N LEU A 78 -6.86 22.76 3.39
CA LEU A 78 -6.10 21.61 3.88
C LEU A 78 -6.33 21.39 5.38
N MET A 79 -6.20 22.44 6.20
CA MET A 79 -6.38 22.33 7.64
C MET A 79 -7.80 21.96 8.03
N LEU A 80 -8.80 22.48 7.31
CA LEU A 80 -10.19 22.08 7.52
C LEU A 80 -10.38 20.58 7.25
N VAL A 81 -9.86 20.08 6.13
CA VAL A 81 -9.99 18.65 5.76
C VAL A 81 -9.21 17.76 6.70
N LEU A 82 -7.97 18.11 7.07
CA LEU A 82 -7.18 17.35 8.02
C LEU A 82 -7.87 17.28 9.39
N ALA A 83 -8.36 18.41 9.90
CA ALA A 83 -9.08 18.45 11.18
C ALA A 83 -10.37 17.63 11.13
N ALA A 84 -11.17 17.75 10.06
CA ALA A 84 -12.39 16.97 9.90
C ALA A 84 -12.09 15.47 9.75
N THR A 85 -11.03 15.12 9.04
CA THR A 85 -10.59 13.74 8.86
C THR A 85 -10.13 13.15 10.19
N LEU A 86 -9.33 13.88 10.98
CA LEU A 86 -8.93 13.46 12.33
C LEU A 86 -10.12 13.33 13.28
N ALA A 87 -11.07 14.27 13.24
CA ALA A 87 -12.25 14.23 14.09
C ALA A 87 -13.15 13.02 13.78
N PHE A 88 -13.42 12.76 12.50
CA PHE A 88 -14.16 11.56 12.12
C PHE A 88 -13.35 10.28 12.36
N GLY A 89 -12.03 10.35 12.18
CA GLY A 89 -11.12 9.25 12.47
C GLY A 89 -11.15 8.85 13.94
N TRP A 90 -11.11 9.82 14.84
CA TRP A 90 -11.26 9.60 16.28
C TRP A 90 -12.60 8.92 16.62
N TYR A 91 -13.66 9.24 15.86
CA TYR A 91 -14.98 8.68 16.06
C TYR A 91 -15.14 7.25 15.51
N ALA A 92 -14.58 6.95 14.33
CA ALA A 92 -14.88 5.73 13.57
C ALA A 92 -13.73 4.71 13.45
N LEU A 93 -12.48 5.14 13.62
CA LEU A 93 -11.30 4.29 13.46
C LEU A 93 -10.93 3.55 14.76
N LEU A 94 -10.28 2.42 14.57
CA LEU A 94 -9.68 1.62 15.63
C LEU A 94 -8.32 2.21 16.04
N PRO A 95 -7.76 1.82 17.20
CA PRO A 95 -6.55 2.45 17.74
C PRO A 95 -5.37 2.50 16.77
N ARG A 96 -5.04 1.38 16.13
CA ARG A 96 -3.95 1.32 15.14
C ARG A 96 -4.22 2.18 13.91
N GLU A 97 -5.44 2.11 13.37
CA GLU A 97 -5.87 2.92 12.22
C GLU A 97 -5.82 4.42 12.53
N PHE A 98 -6.22 4.82 13.75
CA PHE A 98 -6.19 6.22 14.18
C PHE A 98 -4.75 6.72 14.41
N ALA A 99 -3.85 5.87 14.92
CA ALA A 99 -2.43 6.19 15.03
C ALA A 99 -1.80 6.42 13.64
N GLU A 100 -2.09 5.55 12.66
CA GLU A 100 -1.64 5.72 11.28
C GLU A 100 -2.24 6.97 10.63
N LEU A 101 -3.53 7.26 10.86
CA LEU A 101 -4.13 8.52 10.42
C LEU A 101 -3.40 9.73 11.03
N GLY A 102 -3.01 9.66 12.30
CA GLY A 102 -2.23 10.69 12.97
C GLY A 102 -0.89 10.98 12.30
N LYS A 103 -0.14 9.92 11.96
CA LYS A 103 1.10 9.99 11.17
C LYS A 103 0.87 10.64 9.81
N GLN A 104 -0.17 10.20 9.09
CA GLN A 104 -0.53 10.74 7.77
C GLN A 104 -0.95 12.21 7.85
N ALA A 105 -1.70 12.61 8.88
CA ALA A 105 -2.13 13.99 9.09
C ALA A 105 -0.95 14.91 9.41
N ALA A 106 -0.02 14.48 10.27
CA ALA A 106 1.19 15.22 10.58
C ALA A 106 2.07 15.40 9.33
N GLY A 107 2.28 14.32 8.55
CA GLY A 107 3.02 14.42 7.29
C GLY A 107 2.32 15.24 6.22
N GLY A 108 0.98 15.21 6.17
CA GLY A 108 0.17 16.05 5.30
C GLY A 108 0.33 17.53 5.63
N ALA A 109 0.28 17.89 6.91
CA ALA A 109 0.50 19.26 7.39
C ALA A 109 1.93 19.76 7.11
N ALA A 110 2.91 18.86 7.11
CA ALA A 110 4.31 19.15 6.82
C ALA A 110 4.71 18.99 5.33
N PHE A 111 3.78 18.63 4.45
CA PHE A 111 4.01 18.36 3.02
C PHE A 111 5.06 17.27 2.72
N VAL A 112 5.12 16.24 3.56
CA VAL A 112 5.99 15.06 3.41
C VAL A 112 5.21 13.75 3.29
N ALA A 113 3.89 13.84 3.06
CA ALA A 113 3.01 12.69 2.96
C ALA A 113 3.47 11.67 1.89
N ASN A 114 4.08 12.12 0.79
CA ASN A 114 4.63 11.23 -0.22
C ASN A 114 5.71 10.28 0.31
N PHE A 115 6.59 10.75 1.20
CA PHE A 115 7.61 9.91 1.82
C PHE A 115 7.01 8.96 2.88
N ILE A 116 5.97 9.40 3.58
CA ILE A 116 5.22 8.55 4.50
C ILE A 116 4.59 7.38 3.74
N PHE A 117 3.86 7.66 2.65
CA PHE A 117 3.18 6.62 1.89
C PHE A 117 4.15 5.72 1.13
N TRP A 118 5.31 6.22 0.71
CA TRP A 118 6.39 5.37 0.20
C TRP A 118 6.85 4.36 1.28
N GLY A 119 7.06 4.81 2.51
CA GLY A 119 7.43 3.92 3.61
C GLY A 119 6.34 2.95 4.07
N GLU A 120 5.10 3.13 3.61
CA GLU A 120 3.94 2.27 3.92
C GLU A 120 3.46 1.48 2.69
N SER A 121 4.37 1.19 1.75
CA SER A 121 4.07 0.46 0.51
C SER A 121 4.89 -0.84 0.39
N GLY A 122 4.23 -1.95 0.00
CA GLY A 122 4.78 -3.29 0.20
C GLY A 122 3.72 -4.40 0.31
N TYR A 123 4.20 -5.64 0.38
CA TYR A 123 3.37 -6.86 0.34
C TYR A 123 2.51 -7.09 1.59
N PHE A 124 2.86 -6.48 2.73
CA PHE A 124 2.18 -6.63 4.02
C PHE A 124 1.56 -5.32 4.53
N ASP A 125 1.33 -4.35 3.64
CA ASP A 125 0.81 -3.04 4.03
C ASP A 125 -0.73 -3.01 4.10
N THR A 126 -1.24 -2.03 4.85
CA THR A 126 -2.68 -1.72 4.83
C THR A 126 -3.09 -1.31 3.42
N ALA A 127 -4.21 -1.88 2.96
CA ALA A 127 -4.75 -1.60 1.62
C ALA A 127 -4.84 -0.09 1.40
N ALA A 128 -4.36 0.38 0.24
CA ALA A 128 -4.32 1.80 -0.10
C ALA A 128 -5.67 2.50 0.09
N GLU A 129 -6.76 1.77 -0.14
CA GLU A 129 -8.14 2.28 -0.09
C GLU A 129 -8.73 2.38 1.31
N THR A 130 -7.98 2.00 2.35
CA THR A 130 -8.34 2.24 3.76
C THR A 130 -7.53 3.37 4.39
N LYS A 131 -6.68 4.07 3.63
CA LYS A 131 -5.87 5.21 4.10
C LYS A 131 -6.57 6.55 3.77
N PRO A 132 -7.20 7.25 4.75
CA PRO A 132 -8.08 8.40 4.45
C PRO A 132 -7.37 9.61 3.85
N LEU A 133 -6.04 9.70 4.01
CA LEU A 133 -5.25 10.83 3.53
C LEU A 133 -4.28 10.46 2.40
N LEU A 134 -4.42 9.27 1.80
CA LEU A 134 -3.49 8.77 0.77
C LEU A 134 -3.22 9.79 -0.33
N HIS A 135 -4.29 10.35 -0.92
CA HIS A 135 -4.23 11.34 -2.00
C HIS A 135 -3.32 12.56 -1.73
N LEU A 136 -2.98 12.87 -0.46
CA LEU A 136 -2.06 13.96 -0.13
C LEU A 136 -0.61 13.72 -0.57
N TRP A 137 -0.25 12.51 -1.02
CA TRP A 137 1.08 12.24 -1.59
C TRP A 137 1.40 13.21 -2.75
N SER A 138 0.44 13.46 -3.64
CA SER A 138 0.65 14.30 -4.82
C SER A 138 0.81 15.77 -4.43
N LEU A 139 0.01 16.20 -3.44
CA LEU A 139 0.11 17.54 -2.84
C LEU A 139 1.48 17.75 -2.19
N GLY A 140 2.04 16.72 -1.54
CA GLY A 140 3.40 16.79 -0.98
C GLY A 140 4.45 17.13 -2.04
N ILE A 141 4.42 16.45 -3.18
CA ILE A 141 5.33 16.72 -4.32
C ILE A 141 5.13 18.15 -4.86
N GLU A 142 3.87 18.57 -5.03
CA GLU A 142 3.51 19.89 -5.56
C GLU A 142 3.97 21.03 -4.62
N GLU A 143 3.77 20.88 -3.31
CA GLU A 143 4.16 21.89 -2.32
C GLU A 143 5.67 21.93 -2.10
N GLN A 144 6.36 20.78 -2.17
CA GLN A 144 7.84 20.75 -2.22
C GLN A 144 8.36 21.55 -3.43
N PHE A 145 7.74 21.39 -4.60
CA PHE A 145 8.04 22.24 -5.75
C PHE A 145 7.77 23.72 -5.42
N TYR A 146 6.64 24.08 -4.80
CA TYR A 146 6.35 25.47 -4.43
C TYR A 146 7.33 26.08 -3.43
N ILE A 147 7.90 25.27 -2.54
CA ILE A 147 8.90 25.68 -1.56
C ILE A 147 10.24 25.95 -2.25
N PHE A 148 10.77 25.01 -3.03
CA PHE A 148 12.14 25.10 -3.55
C PHE A 148 12.25 25.86 -4.88
N TRP A 149 11.20 25.84 -5.70
CA TRP A 149 11.24 26.40 -7.06
C TRP A 149 11.49 27.91 -7.13
N PRO A 150 10.85 28.76 -6.31
CA PRO A 150 11.13 30.20 -6.30
C PRO A 150 12.59 30.52 -5.94
N LEU A 151 13.20 29.75 -5.04
CA LEU A 151 14.58 29.92 -4.64
C LEU A 151 15.52 29.58 -5.80
N LEU A 152 15.30 28.42 -6.44
CA LEU A 152 16.09 27.99 -7.59
C LEU A 152 16.00 28.98 -8.76
N LEU A 153 14.80 29.40 -9.13
CA LEU A 153 14.62 30.37 -10.21
C LEU A 153 15.19 31.74 -9.89
N GLY A 154 15.10 32.19 -8.63
CA GLY A 154 15.71 33.45 -8.22
C GLY A 154 17.24 33.42 -8.27
N VAL A 155 17.86 32.30 -7.88
CA VAL A 155 19.32 32.08 -8.05
C VAL A 155 19.67 32.07 -9.54
N ALA A 156 18.95 31.30 -10.35
CA ALA A 156 19.16 31.22 -11.80
C ALA A 156 19.03 32.61 -12.45
N TRP A 157 18.03 33.40 -12.06
CA TRP A 157 17.84 34.76 -12.54
C TRP A 157 19.00 35.68 -12.15
N ARG A 158 19.37 35.70 -10.86
CA ARG A 158 20.47 36.56 -10.35
C ARG A 158 21.82 36.21 -10.96
N ARG A 159 22.08 34.91 -11.19
CA ARG A 159 23.31 34.41 -11.83
C ARG A 159 23.24 34.40 -13.36
N ARG A 160 22.13 34.87 -13.96
CA ARG A 160 21.88 34.89 -15.41
C ARG A 160 22.04 33.52 -16.07
N TRP A 161 21.66 32.46 -15.36
CA TRP A 161 21.63 31.11 -15.91
C TRP A 161 20.57 31.00 -17.01
N PRO A 162 20.80 30.19 -18.05
CA PRO A 162 19.79 29.92 -19.07
C PRO A 162 18.66 29.07 -18.48
N VAL A 163 17.64 29.71 -17.90
CA VAL A 163 16.52 29.07 -17.16
C VAL A 163 15.91 27.92 -17.95
N VAL A 164 15.63 28.11 -19.25
CA VAL A 164 15.06 27.03 -20.09
C VAL A 164 15.97 25.79 -20.15
N ARG A 165 17.30 25.97 -20.25
CA ARG A 165 18.24 24.84 -20.23
C ARG A 165 18.26 24.16 -18.87
N LEU A 166 18.23 24.92 -17.78
CA LEU A 166 18.14 24.37 -16.42
C LEU A 166 16.90 23.49 -16.26
N LEU A 167 15.73 23.98 -16.68
CA LEU A 167 14.47 23.23 -16.61
C LEU A 167 14.54 21.96 -17.47
N TRP A 168 15.11 22.05 -18.67
CA TRP A 168 15.31 20.89 -19.55
C TRP A 168 16.21 19.83 -18.91
N VAL A 169 17.32 20.24 -18.31
CA VAL A 169 18.23 19.30 -17.62
C VAL A 169 17.52 18.60 -16.47
N ILE A 170 16.77 19.33 -15.64
CA ILE A 170 16.00 18.74 -14.53
C ILE A 170 14.90 17.81 -15.08
N ALA A 171 14.20 18.21 -16.15
CA ALA A 171 13.16 17.41 -16.77
C ALA A 171 13.71 16.08 -17.30
N VAL A 172 14.81 16.10 -18.05
CA VAL A 172 15.44 14.90 -18.60
C VAL A 172 15.96 14.01 -17.48
N ALA A 173 16.67 14.56 -16.50
CA ALA A 173 17.17 13.79 -15.36
C ALA A 173 16.03 13.12 -14.58
N SER A 174 14.96 13.86 -14.27
CA SER A 174 13.79 13.34 -13.56
C SER A 174 13.03 12.29 -14.38
N PHE A 175 12.88 12.48 -15.69
CA PHE A 175 12.26 11.52 -16.59
C PHE A 175 13.09 10.23 -16.72
N LEU A 176 14.42 10.33 -16.76
CA LEU A 176 15.30 9.16 -16.75
C LEU A 176 15.14 8.37 -15.44
N VAL A 177 15.13 9.05 -14.30
CA VAL A 177 14.85 8.40 -13.00
C VAL A 177 13.51 7.67 -13.04
N ASN A 178 12.44 8.31 -13.53
CA ASN A 178 11.13 7.67 -13.71
C ASN A 178 11.20 6.36 -14.53
N VAL A 179 11.75 6.40 -15.73
CA VAL A 179 11.78 5.22 -16.61
C VAL A 179 12.70 4.12 -16.07
N MET A 180 13.80 4.48 -15.41
CA MET A 180 14.73 3.51 -14.83
C MET A 180 14.18 2.82 -13.57
N THR A 181 13.32 3.50 -12.79
CA THR A 181 12.81 2.95 -11.51
C THR A 181 11.43 2.30 -11.62
N VAL A 182 10.63 2.58 -12.66
CA VAL A 182 9.23 2.12 -12.74
C VAL A 182 9.05 0.59 -12.69
N HIS A 183 10.01 -0.19 -13.19
CA HIS A 183 9.99 -1.65 -13.15
C HIS A 183 10.60 -2.24 -11.86
N PRO A 184 11.85 -1.87 -11.47
CA PRO A 184 12.47 -2.46 -10.28
C PRO A 184 11.95 -1.89 -8.95
N PHE A 185 11.45 -0.66 -8.94
CA PHE A 185 11.05 0.08 -7.74
C PHE A 185 9.79 0.92 -7.97
N ARG A 186 8.68 0.25 -8.31
CA ARG A 186 7.42 0.89 -8.73
C ARG A 186 6.93 1.96 -7.75
N GLU A 187 6.93 1.66 -6.45
CA GLU A 187 6.43 2.60 -5.43
C GLU A 187 7.34 3.82 -5.26
N ALA A 188 8.66 3.61 -5.37
CA ALA A 188 9.61 4.72 -5.40
C ALA A 188 9.38 5.61 -6.63
N ALA A 189 9.12 5.02 -7.81
CA ALA A 189 8.82 5.75 -9.03
C ALA A 189 7.53 6.57 -8.91
N PHE A 190 6.55 6.08 -8.14
CA PHE A 190 5.25 6.73 -7.95
C PHE A 190 5.30 7.88 -6.93
N TYR A 191 5.92 7.68 -5.76
CA TYR A 191 5.92 8.64 -4.65
C TYR A 191 7.12 9.62 -4.62
N SER A 192 8.17 9.38 -5.39
CA SER A 192 9.37 10.20 -5.36
C SER A 192 9.23 11.51 -6.14
N PRO A 193 9.63 12.66 -5.57
CA PRO A 193 9.77 13.90 -6.32
C PRO A 193 10.77 13.77 -7.48
N LEU A 194 11.81 12.95 -7.31
CA LEU A 194 12.87 12.78 -8.30
C LEU A 194 12.35 12.15 -9.60
N SER A 195 11.36 11.25 -9.54
CA SER A 195 10.73 10.65 -10.72
C SER A 195 9.55 11.45 -11.26
N ARG A 196 8.98 12.37 -10.48
CA ARG A 196 7.73 13.08 -10.87
C ARG A 196 7.93 14.54 -11.26
N PHE A 197 9.05 15.15 -10.88
CA PHE A 197 9.31 16.57 -11.14
C PHE A 197 9.37 16.94 -12.63
N TRP A 198 9.69 16.02 -13.53
CA TRP A 198 9.71 16.32 -14.97
C TRP A 198 8.38 16.86 -15.49
N GLU A 199 7.23 16.43 -14.95
CA GLU A 199 5.89 16.93 -15.34
C GLU A 199 5.73 18.42 -15.02
N LEU A 200 6.15 18.81 -13.81
CA LEU A 200 6.24 20.20 -13.36
C LEU A 200 7.22 21.00 -14.23
N MET A 201 8.37 20.42 -14.58
CA MET A 201 9.38 21.07 -15.43
C MET A 201 8.85 21.34 -16.83
N VAL A 202 8.16 20.39 -17.46
CA VAL A 202 7.60 20.58 -18.80
C VAL A 202 6.57 21.72 -18.80
N GLY A 203 5.74 21.83 -17.77
CA GLY A 203 4.88 23.00 -17.56
C GLY A 203 5.66 24.31 -17.44
N GLY A 204 6.76 24.31 -16.67
CA GLY A 204 7.66 25.46 -16.52
C GLY A 204 8.39 25.86 -17.80
N ILE A 205 8.77 24.89 -18.65
CA ILE A 205 9.39 25.14 -19.95
C ILE A 205 8.38 25.86 -20.84
N LEU A 206 7.14 25.37 -20.90
CA LEU A 206 6.06 26.02 -21.63
C LEU A 206 5.82 27.45 -21.13
N ALA A 207 5.88 27.68 -19.81
CA ALA A 207 5.76 29.02 -19.24
C ALA A 207 6.86 29.95 -19.78
N CYS A 208 8.12 29.53 -19.74
CA CYS A 208 9.25 30.31 -20.23
C CYS A 208 9.14 30.63 -21.73
N MET A 209 8.69 29.66 -22.54
CA MET A 209 8.45 29.86 -23.98
C MET A 209 7.35 30.89 -24.25
N ARG A 210 6.41 31.09 -23.32
CA ARG A 210 5.28 32.00 -23.46
C ARG A 210 5.50 33.39 -22.86
N LEU A 211 6.64 33.64 -22.20
CA LEU A 211 6.99 34.97 -21.68
C LEU A 211 7.25 36.00 -22.79
N LYS A 212 7.73 35.55 -23.97
CA LYS A 212 7.87 36.36 -25.19
C LYS A 212 6.83 35.88 -26.20
N PRO A 213 5.59 36.40 -26.15
CA PRO A 213 4.48 35.80 -26.88
C PRO A 213 4.65 36.02 -28.39
N VAL A 214 4.76 34.92 -29.13
CA VAL A 214 4.27 34.88 -30.52
C VAL A 214 2.86 34.32 -30.45
N ALA A 215 1.87 35.13 -30.81
CA ALA A 215 0.49 34.66 -30.88
C ALA A 215 0.44 33.51 -31.91
N PRO A 216 0.04 32.29 -31.50
CA PRO A 216 -0.10 31.20 -32.46
C PRO A 216 -1.20 31.59 -33.46
N SER A 217 -0.99 31.27 -34.74
CA SER A 217 -2.05 31.36 -35.75
C SER A 217 -3.27 30.55 -35.28
N ALA A 218 -4.49 30.98 -35.64
CA ALA A 218 -5.72 30.30 -35.26
C ALA A 218 -5.70 28.79 -35.56
N TRP A 219 -5.21 28.40 -36.75
CA TRP A 219 -5.02 27.00 -37.14
C TRP A 219 -4.17 26.20 -36.13
N ARG A 220 -2.99 26.69 -35.77
CA ARG A 220 -2.11 26.05 -34.77
C ARG A 220 -2.81 25.90 -33.42
N SER A 221 -3.56 26.91 -32.98
CA SER A 221 -4.34 26.84 -31.75
C SER A 221 -5.44 25.77 -31.81
N HIS A 222 -6.14 25.62 -32.93
CA HIS A 222 -7.15 24.57 -33.09
C HIS A 222 -6.52 23.17 -33.07
N VAL A 223 -5.44 22.96 -33.82
CA VAL A 223 -4.71 21.69 -33.87
C VAL A 223 -4.18 21.31 -32.48
N GLN A 224 -3.52 22.24 -31.77
CA GLN A 224 -3.01 21.99 -30.42
C GLN A 224 -4.12 21.68 -29.43
N SER A 225 -5.28 22.33 -29.57
CA SER A 225 -6.45 22.09 -28.70
C SER A 225 -7.02 20.69 -28.90
N VAL A 226 -7.22 20.26 -30.15
CA VAL A 226 -7.73 18.93 -30.48
C VAL A 226 -6.72 17.84 -30.09
N LEU A 227 -5.44 18.03 -30.44
CA LEU A 227 -4.38 17.09 -30.07
C LEU A 227 -4.26 16.95 -28.55
N GLY A 228 -4.34 18.07 -27.81
CA GLY A 228 -4.21 18.06 -26.37
C GLY A 228 -5.32 17.27 -25.68
N VAL A 229 -6.57 17.54 -26.05
CA VAL A 229 -7.72 16.78 -25.53
C VAL A 229 -7.66 15.32 -25.99
N GLY A 230 -7.29 15.05 -27.24
CA GLY A 230 -7.14 13.70 -27.77
C GLY A 230 -6.11 12.87 -27.01
N LEU A 231 -4.95 13.43 -26.68
CA LEU A 231 -3.91 12.76 -25.89
C LEU A 231 -4.36 12.48 -24.45
N ILE A 232 -5.11 13.41 -23.83
CA ILE A 232 -5.68 13.20 -22.50
C ILE A 232 -6.69 12.05 -22.54
N VAL A 233 -7.64 12.07 -23.48
CA VAL A 233 -8.64 11.01 -23.65
C VAL A 233 -7.97 9.66 -23.92
N LEU A 234 -6.95 9.64 -24.79
CA LEU A 234 -6.17 8.44 -25.07
C LEU A 234 -5.49 7.90 -23.80
N GLY A 235 -4.88 8.77 -23.01
CA GLY A 235 -4.29 8.42 -21.72
C GLY A 235 -5.32 7.83 -20.76
N LEU A 236 -6.50 8.44 -20.64
CA LEU A 236 -7.57 8.00 -19.74
C LEU A 236 -8.12 6.60 -20.10
N VAL A 237 -8.17 6.27 -21.39
CA VAL A 237 -8.68 4.98 -21.89
C VAL A 237 -7.60 3.90 -21.88
N MET A 238 -6.37 4.24 -22.24
CA MET A 238 -5.30 3.25 -22.40
C MET A 238 -4.54 2.94 -21.11
N THR A 239 -4.51 3.85 -20.13
CA THR A 239 -3.74 3.65 -18.90
C THR A 239 -4.56 2.84 -17.89
N ARG A 240 -3.88 1.94 -17.18
CA ARG A 240 -4.47 1.07 -16.14
C ARG A 240 -3.48 0.91 -15.00
N SER A 241 -3.96 0.55 -13.81
CA SER A 241 -3.15 0.40 -12.60
C SER A 241 -2.20 -0.80 -12.63
N ASP A 242 -2.41 -1.78 -13.50
CA ASP A 242 -1.52 -2.93 -13.72
C ASP A 242 -0.29 -2.59 -14.57
N LYS A 243 -0.35 -1.53 -15.39
CA LYS A 243 0.75 -1.07 -16.24
C LYS A 243 1.84 -0.37 -15.45
N ALA A 244 3.10 -0.52 -15.88
CA ALA A 244 4.24 0.21 -15.34
C ALA A 244 4.05 1.74 -15.46
N PHE A 245 3.51 2.33 -14.40
CA PHE A 245 3.15 3.73 -14.28
C PHE A 245 3.93 4.37 -13.13
N PRO A 246 4.52 5.56 -13.29
CA PRO A 246 4.31 6.50 -14.40
C PRO A 246 4.93 6.08 -15.73
N GLY A 247 6.24 5.84 -15.77
CA GLY A 247 6.97 5.38 -16.94
C GLY A 247 6.67 6.23 -18.19
N TRP A 248 6.55 5.56 -19.34
CA TRP A 248 6.20 6.18 -20.62
C TRP A 248 4.73 6.60 -20.71
N TRP A 249 3.84 5.95 -19.96
CA TRP A 249 2.39 6.21 -20.01
C TRP A 249 2.04 7.61 -19.54
N ALA A 250 2.79 8.17 -18.59
CA ALA A 250 2.64 9.55 -18.12
C ALA A 250 2.96 10.62 -19.19
N LEU A 251 3.56 10.27 -20.33
CA LEU A 251 3.73 11.23 -21.44
C LEU A 251 2.38 11.67 -22.02
N LEU A 252 1.38 10.79 -22.09
CA LEU A 252 0.07 11.09 -22.67
C LEU A 252 -0.65 12.24 -21.94
N PRO A 253 -0.93 12.17 -20.63
CA PRO A 253 -1.56 13.27 -19.90
C PRO A 253 -0.68 14.52 -19.88
N THR A 254 0.65 14.36 -19.80
CA THR A 254 1.60 15.48 -19.71
C THR A 254 1.64 16.29 -21.00
N LEU A 255 1.89 15.63 -22.15
CA LEU A 255 1.92 16.27 -23.46
C LEU A 255 0.53 16.78 -23.86
N GLY A 256 -0.52 16.06 -23.48
CA GLY A 256 -1.89 16.50 -23.66
C GLY A 256 -2.18 17.82 -22.94
N ALA A 257 -1.84 17.92 -21.66
CA ALA A 257 -1.99 19.13 -20.86
C ALA A 257 -1.15 20.29 -21.42
N VAL A 258 0.11 20.04 -21.79
CA VAL A 258 0.99 21.03 -22.43
C VAL A 258 0.37 21.57 -23.72
N SER A 259 -0.14 20.68 -24.58
CA SER A 259 -0.76 21.06 -25.85
C SER A 259 -2.04 21.88 -25.61
N CYS A 260 -2.88 21.50 -24.65
CA CYS A 260 -4.05 22.29 -24.24
C CYS A 260 -3.65 23.69 -23.75
N ILE A 261 -2.65 23.81 -22.88
CA ILE A 261 -2.22 25.13 -22.36
C ILE A 261 -1.61 25.97 -23.49
N ALA A 262 -0.81 25.35 -24.36
CA ALA A 262 -0.16 25.98 -25.51
C ALA A 262 -1.16 26.46 -26.57
N ALA A 263 -2.27 25.74 -26.78
CA ALA A 263 -3.33 26.14 -27.70
C ALA A 263 -3.85 27.55 -27.42
N GLY A 264 -3.86 27.96 -26.15
CA GLY A 264 -4.37 29.26 -25.75
C GLY A 264 -5.90 29.31 -25.77
N PRO A 265 -6.50 30.45 -25.38
CA PRO A 265 -7.96 30.60 -25.31
C PRO A 265 -8.65 30.57 -26.68
N ALA A 266 -7.90 30.69 -27.78
CA ALA A 266 -8.42 30.64 -29.15
C ALA A 266 -8.59 29.20 -29.68
N GLY A 267 -8.01 28.19 -29.02
CA GLY A 267 -8.19 26.79 -29.39
C GLY A 267 -9.67 26.39 -29.37
N VAL A 268 -10.11 25.55 -30.30
CA VAL A 268 -11.55 25.27 -30.47
C VAL A 268 -12.14 24.57 -29.24
N LEU A 269 -11.50 23.51 -28.74
CA LEU A 269 -11.95 22.83 -27.53
C LEU A 269 -11.64 23.67 -26.28
N ASN A 270 -10.56 24.45 -26.27
CA ASN A 270 -10.28 25.36 -25.16
C ASN A 270 -11.41 26.39 -24.99
N ARG A 271 -11.91 26.94 -26.09
CA ARG A 271 -12.95 27.97 -26.10
C ARG A 271 -14.33 27.41 -25.77
N TYR A 272 -14.73 26.32 -26.40
CA TYR A 272 -16.11 25.83 -26.29
C TYR A 272 -16.30 24.75 -25.21
N LEU A 273 -15.28 23.91 -24.98
CA LEU A 273 -15.34 22.85 -23.96
C LEU A 273 -14.74 23.32 -22.64
N LEU A 274 -13.44 23.66 -22.61
CA LEU A 274 -12.73 23.94 -21.36
C LEU A 274 -13.15 25.28 -20.74
N SER A 275 -13.43 26.31 -21.53
CA SER A 275 -13.85 27.62 -21.01
C SER A 275 -15.34 27.72 -20.72
N ASN A 276 -16.09 26.62 -20.82
CA ASN A 276 -17.52 26.64 -20.51
C ASN A 276 -17.74 26.91 -19.01
N ARG A 277 -18.90 27.48 -18.66
CA ARG A 277 -19.18 27.93 -17.27
C ARG A 277 -19.14 26.81 -16.24
N VAL A 278 -19.57 25.60 -16.60
CA VAL A 278 -19.59 24.43 -15.72
C VAL A 278 -18.17 23.94 -15.45
N MET A 279 -17.36 23.79 -16.51
CA MET A 279 -15.96 23.37 -16.42
C MET A 279 -15.13 24.37 -15.63
N VAL A 280 -15.33 25.67 -15.87
CA VAL A 280 -14.68 26.71 -15.06
C VAL A 280 -15.11 26.61 -13.59
N TRP A 281 -16.41 26.43 -13.31
CA TRP A 281 -16.89 26.32 -11.94
C TRP A 281 -16.30 25.11 -11.20
N ILE A 282 -16.24 23.93 -11.83
CA ILE A 282 -15.58 22.74 -11.28
C ILE A 282 -14.09 23.04 -11.07
N GLY A 283 -13.44 23.69 -12.04
CA GLY A 283 -12.05 24.09 -11.99
C GLY A 283 -11.72 25.02 -10.81
N LEU A 284 -12.62 25.94 -10.48
CA LEU A 284 -12.46 26.85 -9.34
C LEU A 284 -12.50 26.12 -8.00
N ILE A 285 -13.36 25.10 -7.86
CA ILE A 285 -13.47 24.30 -6.63
C ILE A 285 -12.56 23.06 -6.63
N SER A 286 -11.78 22.84 -7.69
CA SER A 286 -11.00 21.61 -7.89
C SER A 286 -10.06 21.25 -6.74
N TYR A 287 -9.43 22.25 -6.10
CA TYR A 287 -8.53 22.02 -4.98
C TYR A 287 -9.26 21.47 -3.74
N PRO A 288 -10.26 22.15 -3.15
CA PRO A 288 -10.99 21.57 -2.03
C PRO A 288 -11.78 20.31 -2.42
N LEU A 289 -12.18 20.16 -3.69
CA LEU A 289 -12.79 18.92 -4.18
C LEU A 289 -11.81 17.74 -4.15
N TYR A 290 -10.58 17.96 -4.60
CA TYR A 290 -9.50 16.98 -4.49
C TYR A 290 -9.23 16.60 -3.03
N LEU A 291 -9.36 17.53 -2.08
CA LEU A 291 -9.15 17.21 -0.66
C LEU A 291 -10.33 16.43 -0.04
N TRP A 292 -11.58 16.79 -0.34
CA TRP A 292 -12.75 16.18 0.31
C TRP A 292 -13.15 14.81 -0.27
N HIS A 293 -12.94 14.57 -1.56
CA HIS A 293 -13.50 13.38 -2.20
C HIS A 293 -12.93 12.07 -1.62
N TRP A 294 -11.62 12.02 -1.36
CA TRP A 294 -10.96 10.79 -0.96
C TRP A 294 -11.28 10.38 0.49
N PRO A 295 -11.16 11.26 1.52
CA PRO A 295 -11.56 10.90 2.88
C PRO A 295 -13.01 10.41 2.97
N LEU A 296 -13.94 11.02 2.23
CA LEU A 296 -15.34 10.59 2.23
C LEU A 296 -15.54 9.20 1.62
N LEU A 297 -14.88 8.90 0.50
CA LEU A 297 -14.94 7.58 -0.13
C LEU A 297 -14.29 6.51 0.74
N VAL A 298 -13.13 6.82 1.33
CA VAL A 298 -12.41 5.89 2.21
C VAL A 298 -13.20 5.62 3.50
N TYR A 299 -13.73 6.66 4.15
CA TYR A 299 -14.54 6.44 5.35
C TYR A 299 -15.83 5.68 5.07
N ALA A 300 -16.47 5.91 3.91
CA ALA A 300 -17.60 5.08 3.50
C ALA A 300 -17.21 3.60 3.34
N ARG A 301 -16.01 3.31 2.81
CA ARG A 301 -15.48 1.95 2.67
C ARG A 301 -15.15 1.32 4.03
N ILE A 302 -14.52 2.06 4.92
CA ILE A 302 -14.17 1.61 6.27
C ILE A 302 -15.42 1.29 7.09
N VAL A 303 -16.42 2.17 7.07
CA VAL A 303 -17.68 1.99 7.81
C VAL A 303 -18.52 0.84 7.23
N ALA A 304 -18.48 0.64 5.91
CA ALA A 304 -19.15 -0.47 5.26
C ALA A 304 -18.40 -1.82 5.41
N GLU A 305 -17.21 -1.82 6.01
CA GLU A 305 -16.33 -2.99 6.17
C GLU A 305 -16.07 -3.74 4.85
N GLY A 306 -16.00 -3.00 3.74
CA GLY A 306 -15.95 -3.58 2.41
C GLY A 306 -16.30 -2.55 1.35
N ASN A 307 -16.63 -3.02 0.14
CA ASN A 307 -16.96 -2.12 -0.97
C ASN A 307 -18.37 -1.55 -0.79
N PRO A 308 -18.52 -0.23 -0.60
CA PRO A 308 -19.83 0.38 -0.44
C PRO A 308 -20.60 0.35 -1.78
N SER A 309 -21.93 0.31 -1.68
CA SER A 309 -22.80 0.31 -2.86
C SER A 309 -22.56 1.52 -3.76
N ALA A 310 -22.89 1.40 -5.05
CA ALA A 310 -22.70 2.49 -6.02
C ALA A 310 -23.39 3.80 -5.59
N TRP A 311 -24.57 3.69 -4.95
CA TRP A 311 -25.32 4.85 -4.44
C TRP A 311 -24.63 5.55 -3.27
N VAL A 312 -24.01 4.80 -2.35
CA VAL A 312 -23.22 5.39 -1.25
C VAL A 312 -22.00 6.12 -1.81
N ARG A 313 -21.31 5.53 -2.80
CA ARG A 313 -20.17 6.18 -3.48
C ARG A 313 -20.60 7.44 -4.23
N ALA A 314 -21.71 7.40 -4.96
CA ALA A 314 -22.28 8.58 -5.63
C ALA A 314 -22.67 9.67 -4.61
N GLY A 315 -23.26 9.29 -3.48
CA GLY A 315 -23.58 10.18 -2.38
C GLY A 315 -22.35 10.85 -1.76
N ALA A 316 -21.26 10.09 -1.56
CA ALA A 316 -19.98 10.62 -1.09
C ALA A 316 -19.36 11.62 -2.08
N VAL A 317 -19.43 11.34 -3.40
CA VAL A 317 -19.00 12.28 -4.44
C VAL A 317 -19.85 13.56 -4.40
N ALA A 318 -21.18 13.45 -4.33
CA ALA A 318 -22.07 14.61 -4.24
C ALA A 318 -21.78 15.45 -2.98
N ALA A 319 -21.60 14.80 -1.83
CA ALA A 319 -21.20 15.46 -0.59
C ALA A 319 -19.85 16.17 -0.72
N SER A 320 -18.86 15.55 -1.39
CA SER A 320 -17.56 16.17 -1.65
C SER A 320 -17.67 17.45 -2.48
N VAL A 321 -18.55 17.48 -3.50
CA VAL A 321 -18.79 18.67 -4.34
C VAL A 321 -19.42 19.79 -3.51
N LEU A 322 -20.41 19.47 -2.67
CA LEU A 322 -21.06 20.45 -1.79
C LEU A 322 -20.08 21.04 -0.76
N LEU A 323 -19.31 20.18 -0.09
CA LEU A 323 -18.29 20.59 0.89
C LEU A 323 -17.17 21.39 0.22
N ALA A 324 -16.74 21.01 -0.98
CA ALA A 324 -15.74 21.72 -1.74
C ALA A 324 -16.21 23.12 -2.16
N TRP A 325 -17.45 23.22 -2.65
CA TRP A 325 -18.06 24.50 -2.97
C TRP A 325 -18.20 25.40 -1.74
N ALA A 326 -18.65 24.87 -0.61
CA ALA A 326 -18.76 25.62 0.64
C ALA A 326 -17.38 26.09 1.14
N THR A 327 -16.38 25.20 1.13
CA THR A 327 -15.00 25.50 1.50
C THR A 327 -14.43 26.62 0.62
N TYR A 328 -14.62 26.54 -0.69
CA TYR A 328 -14.19 27.58 -1.62
C TYR A 328 -14.92 28.92 -1.37
N ARG A 329 -16.25 28.87 -1.27
CA ARG A 329 -17.13 30.06 -1.20
C ARG A 329 -16.96 30.85 0.09
N PHE A 330 -16.81 30.16 1.22
CA PHE A 330 -16.82 30.76 2.55
C PHE A 330 -15.42 30.88 3.17
N LEU A 331 -14.52 29.93 2.92
CA LEU A 331 -13.20 29.90 3.55
C LEU A 331 -12.10 30.40 2.61
N GLU A 332 -11.95 29.82 1.42
CA GLU A 332 -10.85 30.16 0.50
C GLU A 332 -10.97 31.60 -0.01
N ARG A 333 -12.15 32.02 -0.48
CA ARG A 333 -12.37 33.40 -0.94
C ARG A 333 -12.12 34.43 0.17
N PHE A 334 -12.53 34.11 1.39
CA PHE A 334 -12.37 34.98 2.55
C PHE A 334 -10.90 35.18 2.94
N THR A 335 -10.16 34.08 3.06
CA THR A 335 -8.74 34.08 3.44
C THR A 335 -7.84 34.68 2.36
N ARG A 336 -8.18 34.50 1.08
CA ARG A 336 -7.49 35.16 -0.04
C ARG A 336 -7.65 36.67 -0.04
N ALA A 337 -8.84 37.17 0.31
CA ALA A 337 -9.15 38.61 0.30
C ALA A 337 -8.48 39.37 1.45
N ARG A 338 -8.19 38.72 2.57
CA ARG A 338 -7.53 39.35 3.73
C ARG A 338 -6.01 39.15 3.68
N THR A 339 -5.26 40.24 3.60
CA THR A 339 -3.79 40.24 3.53
C THR A 339 -3.10 40.49 4.88
N SER A 340 -3.85 40.43 6.00
CA SER A 340 -3.29 40.74 7.32
C SER A 340 -2.30 39.69 7.82
N VAL A 341 -1.27 40.15 8.56
CA VAL A 341 -0.27 39.27 9.19
C VAL A 341 -0.92 38.37 10.25
N GLY A 342 -1.96 38.86 10.95
CA GLY A 342 -2.71 38.06 11.92
C GLY A 342 -3.37 36.82 11.29
N MET A 343 -3.94 36.97 10.09
CA MET A 343 -4.51 35.83 9.34
C MET A 343 -3.43 34.80 8.97
N LEU A 344 -2.25 35.26 8.54
CA LEU A 344 -1.15 34.38 8.21
C LEU A 344 -0.66 33.58 9.43
N ARG A 345 -0.52 34.24 10.58
CA ARG A 345 -0.16 33.60 11.85
C ARG A 345 -1.21 32.58 12.29
N ALA A 346 -2.50 32.90 12.15
CA ALA A 346 -3.58 31.97 12.47
C ALA A 346 -3.55 30.71 11.59
N LEU A 347 -3.31 30.86 10.28
CA LEU A 347 -3.21 29.72 9.35
C LEU A 347 -1.95 28.86 9.60
N ALA A 348 -0.82 29.50 9.92
CA ALA A 348 0.37 28.76 10.31
C ALA A 348 0.17 28.02 11.65
N GLY A 349 -0.44 28.69 12.62
CA GLY A 349 -0.79 28.12 13.93
C GLY A 349 -1.76 26.94 13.83
N SER A 350 -2.75 27.00 12.93
CA SER A 350 -3.64 25.85 12.69
C SER A 350 -2.90 24.67 12.06
N GLY A 351 -1.93 24.92 11.18
CA GLY A 351 -1.00 23.91 10.68
C GLY A 351 -0.25 23.18 11.79
N VAL A 352 0.36 23.94 12.72
CA VAL A 352 1.07 23.38 13.87
C VAL A 352 0.12 22.62 14.79
N ALA A 353 -1.08 23.15 15.06
CA ALA A 353 -2.06 22.49 15.92
C ALA A 353 -2.52 21.15 15.34
N VAL A 354 -2.85 21.10 14.05
CA VAL A 354 -3.24 19.85 13.37
C VAL A 354 -2.09 18.84 13.37
N ALA A 355 -0.86 19.28 13.10
CA ALA A 355 0.31 18.42 13.16
C ALA A 355 0.53 17.85 14.56
N LEU A 356 0.38 18.67 15.60
CA LEU A 356 0.49 18.24 17.00
C LEU A 356 -0.59 17.21 17.36
N VAL A 357 -1.86 17.44 16.97
CA VAL A 357 -2.92 16.45 17.17
C VAL A 357 -2.59 15.14 16.44
N GLY A 358 -2.05 15.22 15.21
CA GLY A 358 -1.59 14.04 14.47
C GLY A 358 -0.47 13.28 15.20
N VAL A 359 0.52 13.98 15.76
CA VAL A 359 1.60 13.38 16.56
C VAL A 359 1.06 12.74 17.85
N LEU A 360 0.10 13.39 18.53
CA LEU A 360 -0.54 12.82 19.72
C LEU A 360 -1.35 11.57 19.38
N ALA A 361 -2.07 11.56 18.25
CA ALA A 361 -2.76 10.39 17.73
C ALA A 361 -1.80 9.23 17.45
N LEU A 362 -0.69 9.51 16.76
CA LEU A 362 0.39 8.55 16.52
C LEU A 362 0.99 8.02 17.84
N GLY A 363 1.10 8.89 18.85
CA GLY A 363 1.60 8.54 20.19
C GLY A 363 0.64 7.69 21.04
N GLY A 364 -0.50 7.26 20.50
CA GLY A 364 -1.45 6.37 21.18
C GLY A 364 -2.62 7.09 21.85
N MET A 365 -2.98 8.31 21.43
CA MET A 365 -4.22 8.94 21.87
C MET A 365 -5.41 8.02 21.55
N PRO A 366 -6.21 7.60 22.54
CA PRO A 366 -7.26 6.62 22.31
C PRO A 366 -8.40 7.23 21.47
N PRO A 367 -8.84 6.55 20.39
CA PRO A 367 -10.07 6.90 19.70
C PRO A 367 -11.28 6.53 20.56
N ARG A 368 -12.48 6.91 20.10
CA ARG A 368 -13.76 6.59 20.76
C ARG A 368 -13.93 5.08 21.00
N ASN A 369 -13.58 4.26 20.01
CA ASN A 369 -13.54 2.79 20.11
C ASN A 369 -12.11 2.33 20.46
N GLY A 370 -11.64 2.64 21.67
CA GLY A 370 -10.22 2.55 22.02
C GLY A 370 -9.85 1.67 23.21
N SER A 371 -10.67 0.68 23.60
CA SER A 371 -10.33 -0.18 24.75
C SER A 371 -9.07 -1.02 24.48
N ASP A 372 -8.28 -1.30 25.53
CA ASP A 372 -7.03 -2.08 25.38
C ASP A 372 -7.28 -3.48 24.80
N LEU A 373 -8.35 -4.16 25.25
CA LEU A 373 -8.72 -5.47 24.71
C LEU A 373 -9.10 -5.37 23.22
N LEU A 374 -9.86 -4.35 22.81
CA LEU A 374 -10.21 -4.15 21.41
C LEU A 374 -8.96 -3.88 20.57
N ARG A 375 -8.03 -3.09 21.08
CA ARG A 375 -6.72 -2.88 20.43
C ARG A 375 -5.98 -4.21 20.25
N LYS A 376 -5.82 -5.00 21.31
CA LYS A 376 -5.14 -6.32 21.26
C LYS A 376 -5.78 -7.26 20.23
N VAL A 377 -7.11 -7.32 20.21
CA VAL A 377 -7.87 -8.17 19.28
C VAL A 377 -7.75 -7.69 17.84
N THR A 378 -7.88 -6.39 17.61
CA THR A 378 -7.80 -5.82 16.25
C THR A 378 -6.39 -5.84 15.70
N ASP A 379 -5.37 -5.56 16.53
CA ASP A 379 -3.95 -5.70 16.19
C ASP A 379 -3.62 -7.14 15.75
N ALA A 380 -4.22 -8.14 16.40
CA ALA A 380 -4.03 -9.55 16.03
C ALA A 380 -4.46 -9.84 14.59
N THR A 381 -5.57 -9.24 14.12
CA THR A 381 -6.12 -9.51 12.77
C THR A 381 -5.26 -9.02 11.61
N VAL A 382 -4.24 -8.20 11.92
CA VAL A 382 -3.33 -7.56 10.95
C VAL A 382 -1.86 -7.80 11.32
N ASP A 383 -1.57 -8.82 12.13
CA ASP A 383 -0.22 -9.20 12.55
C ASP A 383 0.31 -10.30 11.64
N ASP A 384 0.87 -9.93 10.49
CA ASP A 384 1.25 -10.86 9.41
C ASP A 384 2.69 -10.71 8.88
N ASN A 385 3.49 -9.83 9.51
CA ASN A 385 4.87 -9.55 9.10
C ASN A 385 5.85 -10.67 9.54
N TYR A 386 5.68 -11.88 9.00
CA TYR A 386 6.45 -13.07 9.38
C TYR A 386 7.93 -12.99 8.97
N TYR A 387 8.23 -12.41 7.80
CA TYR A 387 9.60 -12.26 7.29
C TYR A 387 10.24 -10.89 7.64
N GLY A 388 9.61 -10.11 8.52
CA GLY A 388 10.15 -8.81 8.93
C GLY A 388 11.58 -8.93 9.45
N GLY A 389 12.56 -8.40 8.71
CA GLY A 389 13.99 -8.44 9.06
C GLY A 389 14.79 -9.60 8.46
N PHE A 390 14.20 -10.43 7.58
CA PHE A 390 14.92 -11.41 6.79
C PHE A 390 15.66 -10.76 5.60
N LYS A 391 16.68 -11.47 5.10
CA LYS A 391 17.36 -11.14 3.85
C LYS A 391 16.90 -12.10 2.77
N GLN A 392 16.42 -11.54 1.66
CA GLN A 392 16.13 -12.34 0.47
C GLN A 392 17.45 -12.64 -0.27
N GLU A 393 17.66 -13.91 -0.61
CA GLU A 393 18.83 -14.39 -1.35
C GLU A 393 18.40 -15.41 -2.41
N LYS A 394 19.30 -15.74 -3.34
CA LYS A 394 19.14 -16.89 -4.23
C LYS A 394 19.95 -18.08 -3.72
N LEU A 395 19.29 -19.22 -3.57
CA LEU A 395 19.95 -20.52 -3.41
C LEU A 395 19.71 -21.31 -4.69
N GLY A 396 20.77 -21.49 -5.49
CA GLY A 396 20.64 -21.98 -6.86
C GLY A 396 19.79 -21.03 -7.73
N ALA A 397 18.75 -21.56 -8.38
CA ALA A 397 17.82 -20.78 -9.21
C ALA A 397 16.67 -20.14 -8.41
N HIS A 398 16.54 -20.46 -7.12
CA HIS A 398 15.34 -20.19 -6.32
C HIS A 398 15.56 -19.06 -5.32
N LYS A 399 14.55 -18.21 -5.15
CA LYS A 399 14.56 -17.15 -4.12
C LYS A 399 14.15 -17.75 -2.77
N VAL A 400 14.91 -17.43 -1.74
CA VAL A 400 14.70 -17.91 -0.37
C VAL A 400 14.87 -16.77 0.62
N GLU A 401 14.17 -16.87 1.75
CA GLU A 401 14.39 -15.98 2.89
C GLU A 401 15.41 -16.60 3.84
N ARG A 402 16.50 -15.88 4.12
CA ARG A 402 17.65 -16.38 4.87
C ARG A 402 17.82 -15.66 6.20
N THR A 403 18.13 -16.43 7.25
CA THR A 403 18.64 -15.93 8.54
C THR A 403 19.75 -16.83 9.10
N GLY A 404 20.46 -16.35 10.11
CA GLY A 404 21.59 -17.07 10.72
C GLY A 404 22.85 -17.11 9.85
N SER A 405 23.91 -17.73 10.37
CA SER A 405 25.20 -17.87 9.68
C SER A 405 26.01 -19.09 10.14
N GLY A 406 25.36 -20.07 10.79
CA GLY A 406 26.02 -21.29 11.23
C GLY A 406 26.38 -22.22 10.06
N ALA A 407 27.29 -23.16 10.32
CA ALA A 407 27.77 -24.12 9.33
C ALA A 407 26.68 -25.09 8.84
N ARG A 408 25.81 -25.53 9.75
CA ARG A 408 24.66 -26.36 9.42
C ARG A 408 23.63 -25.55 8.63
N LYS A 409 23.12 -26.12 7.54
CA LYS A 409 22.09 -25.51 6.68
C LYS A 409 20.76 -26.21 6.86
N VAL A 410 19.75 -25.42 7.24
CA VAL A 410 18.38 -25.86 7.47
C VAL A 410 17.48 -25.26 6.42
N LEU A 411 16.67 -26.08 5.76
CA LEU A 411 15.64 -25.61 4.83
C LEU A 411 14.26 -25.95 5.38
N LEU A 412 13.38 -24.95 5.43
CA LEU A 412 11.96 -25.13 5.71
C LEU A 412 11.18 -24.94 4.42
N ILE A 413 10.40 -25.95 4.03
CA ILE A 413 9.56 -25.93 2.83
C ILE A 413 8.09 -26.07 3.20
N GLY A 414 7.22 -25.32 2.52
CA GLY A 414 5.78 -25.40 2.71
C GLY A 414 5.02 -24.14 2.32
N ASP A 415 3.94 -23.89 3.04
CA ASP A 415 3.05 -22.76 2.81
C ASP A 415 3.12 -21.71 3.93
N SER A 416 2.04 -20.94 4.11
CA SER A 416 1.93 -19.94 5.17
C SER A 416 2.03 -20.52 6.58
N HIS A 417 1.72 -21.81 6.77
CA HIS A 417 1.85 -22.50 8.06
C HIS A 417 3.29 -22.88 8.39
N VAL A 418 4.19 -22.88 7.41
CA VAL A 418 5.64 -22.95 7.65
C VAL A 418 6.23 -21.55 7.81
N GLN A 419 5.79 -20.62 6.95
CA GLN A 419 6.19 -19.21 6.99
C GLN A 419 5.98 -18.58 8.38
N GLN A 420 4.89 -18.93 9.07
CA GLN A 420 4.56 -18.34 10.36
C GLN A 420 5.64 -18.51 11.42
N TYR A 421 6.54 -19.48 11.25
CA TYR A 421 7.65 -19.80 12.17
C TYR A 421 8.93 -18.99 11.97
N ALA A 422 9.01 -18.21 10.89
CA ALA A 422 10.14 -17.33 10.60
C ALA A 422 10.51 -16.36 11.75
N PRO A 423 9.55 -15.76 12.49
CA PRO A 423 9.85 -14.89 13.62
C PRO A 423 10.66 -15.57 14.75
N ARG A 424 10.45 -16.87 15.00
CA ARG A 424 11.22 -17.62 16.01
C ARG A 424 12.67 -17.79 15.57
N ALA A 425 12.88 -18.21 14.32
CA ALA A 425 14.22 -18.35 13.74
C ALA A 425 14.99 -17.02 13.79
N LEU A 426 14.32 -15.90 13.49
CA LEU A 426 14.94 -14.58 13.57
C LEU A 426 15.26 -14.16 15.01
N ALA A 427 14.41 -14.49 15.98
CA ALA A 427 14.68 -14.23 17.40
C ALA A 427 15.96 -14.95 17.85
N LEU A 428 16.07 -16.25 17.54
CA LEU A 428 17.22 -17.08 17.88
C LEU A 428 18.50 -16.64 17.16
N ALA A 429 18.41 -16.20 15.91
CA ALA A 429 19.55 -15.64 15.20
C ALA A 429 20.11 -14.37 15.88
N ARG A 430 19.30 -13.65 16.66
CA ARG A 430 19.74 -12.49 17.45
C ARG A 430 20.20 -12.87 18.85
N SER A 431 19.49 -13.75 19.55
CA SER A 431 19.79 -14.10 20.94
C SER A 431 20.88 -15.17 21.09
N ALA A 432 21.04 -16.05 20.11
CA ALA A 432 21.99 -17.16 20.12
C ALA A 432 22.74 -17.32 18.77
N PRO A 433 23.37 -16.24 18.23
CA PRO A 433 23.98 -16.26 16.89
C PRO A 433 25.07 -17.33 16.72
N GLY A 434 25.79 -17.67 17.79
CA GLY A 434 26.86 -18.68 17.75
C GLY A 434 26.36 -20.13 17.65
N GLN A 435 25.10 -20.40 17.99
CA GLN A 435 24.48 -21.73 17.90
C GLN A 435 23.52 -21.85 16.71
N MET A 436 23.07 -20.71 16.17
CA MET A 436 22.08 -20.64 15.10
C MET A 436 22.63 -21.21 13.78
N ALA A 437 21.92 -22.18 13.21
CA ALA A 437 22.17 -22.67 11.85
C ALA A 437 21.94 -21.58 10.79
N THR A 438 22.50 -21.76 9.59
CA THR A 438 22.03 -21.00 8.44
C THR A 438 20.67 -21.56 8.02
N THR A 439 19.62 -20.76 8.18
CA THR A 439 18.23 -21.20 7.97
C THR A 439 17.64 -20.50 6.75
N TYR A 440 17.04 -21.31 5.88
CA TYR A 440 16.35 -20.89 4.67
C TYR A 440 14.87 -21.24 4.77
N PHE A 441 14.02 -20.32 4.33
CA PHE A 441 12.61 -20.58 4.09
C PHE A 441 12.32 -20.50 2.60
N ALA A 442 11.73 -21.57 2.06
CA ALA A 442 11.19 -21.63 0.71
C ALA A 442 9.69 -21.93 0.83
N THR A 443 8.88 -20.88 0.93
CA THR A 443 7.44 -21.00 1.18
C THR A 443 6.61 -20.34 0.09
N TYR A 444 5.44 -20.89 -0.22
CA TYR A 444 4.48 -20.28 -1.14
C TYR A 444 3.06 -20.47 -0.60
N GLY A 445 2.27 -19.40 -0.58
CA GLY A 445 0.92 -19.41 0.00
C GLY A 445 0.03 -20.49 -0.61
N ALA A 446 -0.72 -21.20 0.23
CA ALA A 446 -1.61 -22.29 -0.17
C ALA A 446 -0.93 -23.38 -1.04
N CYS A 447 0.34 -23.69 -0.80
CA CYS A 447 1.09 -24.64 -1.61
C CYS A 447 1.72 -25.76 -0.77
N PRO A 448 1.06 -26.92 -0.65
CA PRO A 448 1.61 -28.04 0.10
C PRO A 448 2.84 -28.61 -0.63
N PRO A 449 3.92 -28.95 0.09
CA PRO A 449 5.15 -29.49 -0.49
C PRO A 449 5.03 -30.99 -0.80
N VAL A 450 3.88 -31.44 -1.33
CA VAL A 450 3.59 -32.85 -1.62
C VAL A 450 3.60 -33.06 -3.15
N PRO A 451 4.49 -33.94 -3.67
CA PRO A 451 4.51 -34.27 -5.10
C PRO A 451 3.14 -34.75 -5.59
N GLY A 452 2.69 -34.27 -6.74
CA GLY A 452 1.42 -34.68 -7.36
C GLY A 452 0.17 -33.96 -6.82
N VAL A 453 0.25 -33.18 -5.74
CA VAL A 453 -0.88 -32.39 -5.23
C VAL A 453 -0.98 -31.07 -5.98
N LEU A 454 -2.08 -30.81 -6.69
CA LEU A 454 -2.25 -29.65 -7.56
C LEU A 454 -3.53 -28.89 -7.27
N SER A 455 -3.54 -27.61 -7.66
CA SER A 455 -4.74 -26.77 -7.70
C SER A 455 -4.63 -25.78 -8.84
N ASP A 456 -5.63 -25.79 -9.73
CA ASP A 456 -5.69 -24.85 -10.86
C ASP A 456 -5.96 -23.41 -10.38
N GLY A 457 -6.50 -23.25 -9.16
CA GLY A 457 -6.79 -21.96 -8.54
C GLY A 457 -5.58 -21.32 -7.83
N ASN A 458 -4.41 -21.97 -7.79
CA ASN A 458 -3.20 -21.42 -7.18
C ASN A 458 -2.06 -21.30 -8.21
N GLU A 459 -2.15 -20.27 -9.05
CA GLU A 459 -1.13 -19.98 -10.05
C GLU A 459 0.27 -19.87 -9.41
N GLY A 460 1.25 -20.55 -10.01
CA GLY A 460 2.64 -20.53 -9.54
C GLY A 460 2.98 -21.55 -8.44
N CYS A 461 2.01 -22.16 -7.76
CA CYS A 461 2.29 -23.17 -6.73
C CYS A 461 3.07 -24.36 -7.28
N ASP A 462 2.73 -24.88 -8.46
CA ASP A 462 3.45 -26.04 -9.02
C ASP A 462 4.95 -25.73 -9.26
N LYS A 463 5.24 -24.57 -9.83
CA LYS A 463 6.61 -24.08 -10.00
C LYS A 463 7.32 -23.88 -8.66
N ALA A 464 6.63 -23.28 -7.68
CA ALA A 464 7.18 -23.03 -6.35
C ALA A 464 7.48 -24.35 -5.62
N ARG A 465 6.55 -25.32 -5.63
CA ARG A 465 6.74 -26.65 -5.05
C ARG A 465 7.89 -27.38 -5.72
N THR A 466 7.96 -27.37 -7.05
CA THR A 466 9.09 -27.97 -7.76
C THR A 466 10.43 -27.40 -7.26
N GLY A 467 10.51 -26.07 -7.12
CA GLY A 467 11.68 -25.42 -6.53
C GLY A 467 11.95 -25.81 -5.06
N MET A 468 10.91 -25.93 -4.23
CA MET A 468 11.05 -26.41 -2.85
C MET A 468 11.65 -27.82 -2.80
N LEU A 469 11.18 -28.73 -3.65
CA LEU A 469 11.63 -30.13 -3.69
C LEU A 469 13.06 -30.24 -4.24
N GLU A 470 13.41 -29.46 -5.26
CA GLU A 470 14.79 -29.36 -5.76
C GLU A 470 15.74 -28.86 -4.67
N LEU A 471 15.39 -27.78 -3.97
CA LEU A 471 16.17 -27.24 -2.85
C LEU A 471 16.30 -28.26 -1.71
N ALA A 472 15.25 -29.00 -1.40
CA ALA A 472 15.28 -30.01 -0.35
C ALA A 472 16.29 -31.13 -0.64
N LEU A 473 16.50 -31.47 -1.91
CA LEU A 473 17.49 -32.46 -2.35
C LEU A 473 18.89 -31.88 -2.56
N ASP A 474 19.06 -30.56 -2.54
CA ASP A 474 20.36 -29.91 -2.73
C ASP A 474 21.40 -30.47 -1.74
N PRO A 475 22.60 -30.89 -2.20
CA PRO A 475 23.63 -31.47 -1.34
C PRO A 475 24.12 -30.55 -0.22
N GLN A 476 23.93 -29.24 -0.36
CA GLN A 476 24.32 -28.27 0.67
C GLN A 476 23.39 -28.25 1.87
N ILE A 477 22.17 -28.80 1.76
CA ILE A 477 21.16 -28.77 2.83
C ILE A 477 21.30 -30.01 3.71
N ASP A 478 21.59 -29.79 5.00
CA ASP A 478 21.77 -30.85 6.00
C ASP A 478 20.45 -31.28 6.64
N THR A 479 19.54 -30.34 6.86
CA THR A 479 18.27 -30.55 7.56
C THR A 479 17.11 -29.99 6.73
N VAL A 480 16.04 -30.78 6.57
CA VAL A 480 14.82 -30.35 5.88
C VAL A 480 13.62 -30.46 6.82
N VAL A 481 12.85 -29.39 6.93
CA VAL A 481 11.54 -29.39 7.59
C VAL A 481 10.46 -29.29 6.51
N VAL A 482 9.61 -30.31 6.46
CA VAL A 482 8.45 -30.35 5.56
C VAL A 482 7.22 -30.03 6.40
N GLY A 483 6.49 -28.98 6.04
CA GLY A 483 5.27 -28.57 6.72
C GLY A 483 4.24 -28.01 5.76
N ALA A 484 2.98 -27.99 6.16
CA ALA A 484 1.90 -27.36 5.42
C ALA A 484 0.70 -27.16 6.36
N CYS A 485 -0.32 -26.44 5.91
CA CYS A 485 -1.64 -26.52 6.54
C CYS A 485 -2.30 -27.88 6.21
N TRP A 486 -1.79 -28.97 6.79
CA TRP A 486 -2.28 -30.33 6.53
C TRP A 486 -3.80 -30.42 6.70
N ASN A 487 -4.34 -29.72 7.70
CA ASN A 487 -5.76 -29.67 7.95
C ASN A 487 -6.53 -28.93 6.85
N CYS A 488 -5.97 -27.87 6.26
CA CYS A 488 -6.61 -27.16 5.15
C CYS A 488 -6.82 -28.10 3.95
N TYR A 489 -5.80 -28.88 3.59
CA TYR A 489 -5.85 -29.68 2.38
C TYR A 489 -6.63 -30.98 2.55
N PHE A 490 -6.49 -31.65 3.69
CA PHE A 490 -6.92 -33.04 3.85
C PHE A 490 -8.29 -33.22 4.49
N ILE A 491 -8.64 -32.39 5.48
CA ILE A 491 -9.89 -32.56 6.25
C ILE A 491 -10.72 -31.27 6.32
N GLY A 492 -10.16 -30.14 5.89
CA GLY A 492 -10.79 -28.83 5.98
C GLY A 492 -11.52 -28.43 4.70
N ASN A 493 -12.58 -27.64 4.90
CA ASN A 493 -13.24 -26.91 3.81
C ASN A 493 -12.38 -25.70 3.40
N PHE A 494 -11.35 -25.95 2.62
CA PHE A 494 -10.48 -24.92 2.06
C PHE A 494 -11.06 -24.38 0.75
N PRO A 495 -11.04 -23.05 0.51
CA PRO A 495 -11.70 -22.46 -0.66
C PRO A 495 -11.15 -22.93 -2.01
N LEU A 496 -9.89 -23.34 -2.05
CA LEU A 496 -9.25 -23.85 -3.25
C LEU A 496 -9.44 -25.36 -3.36
N ALA A 497 -9.84 -25.81 -4.55
CA ALA A 497 -9.93 -27.22 -4.88
C ALA A 497 -8.53 -27.78 -5.17
N PHE A 498 -8.15 -28.80 -4.42
CA PHE A 498 -6.92 -29.56 -4.60
C PHE A 498 -7.25 -30.99 -5.05
N TYR A 499 -6.41 -31.51 -5.94
CA TYR A 499 -6.47 -32.87 -6.43
C TYR A 499 -5.08 -33.50 -6.45
N PHE A 500 -5.02 -34.82 -6.36
CA PHE A 500 -3.81 -35.59 -6.57
C PHE A 500 -3.79 -36.07 -8.02
N GLN A 501 -2.73 -35.73 -8.75
CA GLN A 501 -2.53 -36.19 -10.13
C GLN A 501 -1.71 -37.47 -10.16
N ASP A 502 -2.27 -38.50 -10.79
CA ASP A 502 -1.61 -39.78 -11.07
C ASP A 502 -1.76 -40.08 -12.58
N GLY A 503 -0.71 -39.78 -13.34
CA GLY A 503 -0.76 -39.82 -14.81
C GLY A 503 -1.81 -38.85 -15.37
N ALA A 504 -2.78 -39.40 -16.10
CA ALA A 504 -3.89 -38.65 -16.69
C ALA A 504 -5.10 -38.49 -15.75
N SER A 505 -5.09 -39.15 -14.58
CA SER A 505 -6.21 -39.12 -13.63
C SER A 505 -5.97 -38.08 -12.52
N ALA A 506 -7.04 -37.37 -12.16
CA ALA A 506 -7.06 -36.40 -11.07
C ALA A 506 -8.06 -36.85 -9.99
N TYR A 507 -7.60 -36.95 -8.74
CA TYR A 507 -8.39 -37.39 -7.61
C TYR A 507 -8.58 -36.26 -6.59
N PRO A 508 -9.80 -35.76 -6.34
CA PRO A 508 -10.03 -34.69 -5.37
C PRO A 508 -9.51 -35.06 -3.97
N ILE A 509 -8.90 -34.09 -3.27
CA ILE A 509 -8.29 -34.30 -1.95
C ILE A 509 -9.14 -33.69 -0.83
N ASN A 510 -9.68 -32.48 -1.03
CA ASN A 510 -10.38 -31.73 0.02
C ASN A 510 -11.45 -32.57 0.72
N ASN A 511 -11.67 -32.31 2.01
CA ASN A 511 -12.70 -32.96 2.82
C ASN A 511 -12.64 -34.50 2.79
N GLY A 512 -11.43 -35.08 2.82
CA GLY A 512 -11.26 -36.54 2.83
C GLY A 512 -11.52 -37.23 1.50
N GLY A 513 -11.35 -36.53 0.37
CA GLY A 513 -11.58 -37.07 -0.96
C GLY A 513 -10.67 -38.26 -1.34
N PRO A 514 -10.94 -38.96 -2.46
CA PRO A 514 -10.21 -40.17 -2.87
C PRO A 514 -8.71 -39.94 -3.13
N GLY A 515 -8.28 -38.70 -3.34
CA GLY A 515 -6.87 -38.32 -3.49
C GLY A 515 -6.10 -38.22 -2.16
N LEU A 516 -6.79 -38.22 -1.01
CA LEU A 516 -6.15 -38.06 0.30
C LEU A 516 -5.12 -39.16 0.58
N GLY A 517 -5.49 -40.43 0.43
CA GLY A 517 -4.58 -41.56 0.66
C GLY A 517 -3.32 -41.45 -0.20
N ARG A 518 -3.51 -41.20 -1.50
CA ARG A 518 -2.42 -41.02 -2.48
C ARG A 518 -1.49 -39.86 -2.13
N SER A 519 -2.05 -38.76 -1.63
CA SER A 519 -1.28 -37.60 -1.19
C SER A 519 -0.43 -37.91 0.03
N LEU A 520 -0.96 -38.68 0.98
CA LEU A 520 -0.23 -39.11 2.17
C LEU A 520 0.86 -40.13 1.84
N ASP A 521 0.60 -41.05 0.91
CA ASP A 521 1.62 -41.99 0.42
C ASP A 521 2.75 -41.25 -0.33
N ALA A 522 2.41 -40.21 -1.11
CA ALA A 522 3.39 -39.37 -1.77
C ALA A 522 4.22 -38.54 -0.78
N LEU A 523 3.62 -38.07 0.31
CA LEU A 523 4.32 -37.41 1.41
C LEU A 523 5.29 -38.38 2.10
N GLU A 524 4.85 -39.59 2.45
CA GLU A 524 5.70 -40.64 3.03
C GLU A 524 6.90 -40.95 2.12
N LYS A 525 6.66 -41.09 0.82
CA LYS A 525 7.71 -41.31 -0.18
C LYS A 525 8.70 -40.14 -0.24
N LEU A 526 8.23 -38.90 -0.19
CA LEU A 526 9.08 -37.71 -0.13
C LEU A 526 9.98 -37.75 1.10
N LEU A 527 9.40 -37.93 2.29
CA LEU A 527 10.15 -37.97 3.55
C LEU A 527 11.21 -39.09 3.52
N THR A 528 10.81 -40.28 3.09
CA THR A 528 11.72 -41.44 2.92
C THR A 528 12.88 -41.11 1.99
N THR A 529 12.60 -40.46 0.84
CA THR A 529 13.63 -40.06 -0.13
C THR A 529 14.64 -39.08 0.47
N LEU A 530 14.15 -38.10 1.25
CA LEU A 530 15.01 -37.12 1.92
C LEU A 530 15.89 -37.78 2.99
N VAL A 531 15.33 -38.70 3.79
CA VAL A 531 16.07 -39.47 4.80
C VAL A 531 17.13 -40.36 4.13
N GLN A 532 16.79 -41.08 3.06
CA GLN A 532 17.73 -41.90 2.28
C GLN A 532 18.85 -41.08 1.64
N SER A 533 18.58 -39.79 1.36
CA SER A 533 19.58 -38.82 0.92
C SER A 533 20.48 -38.31 2.06
N LYS A 534 20.47 -38.99 3.22
CA LYS A 534 21.28 -38.72 4.42
C LYS A 534 21.01 -37.36 5.07
N LYS A 535 19.81 -36.82 4.91
CA LYS A 535 19.37 -35.56 5.53
C LYS A 535 18.70 -35.85 6.86
N LYS A 536 18.81 -34.92 7.82
CA LYS A 536 17.93 -34.91 9.00
C LYS A 536 16.57 -34.35 8.56
N VAL A 537 15.50 -35.11 8.70
CA VAL A 537 14.17 -34.72 8.20
C VAL A 537 13.19 -34.56 9.35
N TYR A 538 12.48 -33.45 9.35
CA TYR A 538 11.35 -33.20 10.26
C TYR A 538 10.05 -33.07 9.48
N LEU A 539 9.00 -33.73 9.95
CA LEU A 539 7.63 -33.45 9.53
C LEU A 539 7.00 -32.51 10.56
N LEU A 540 6.80 -31.25 10.18
CA LEU A 540 6.15 -30.26 11.02
C LEU A 540 4.64 -30.47 10.97
N LEU A 541 4.06 -30.88 12.10
CA LEU A 541 2.61 -31.00 12.23
C LEU A 541 1.96 -29.63 12.33
N ASP A 542 0.67 -29.59 12.05
CA ASP A 542 -0.07 -28.34 11.96
C ASP A 542 -0.53 -27.86 13.35
N ASN A 543 -0.65 -26.56 13.55
CA ASN A 543 -1.21 -26.00 14.78
C ASN A 543 -2.73 -26.17 14.84
N ALA A 544 -3.33 -25.94 16.00
CA ALA A 544 -4.77 -26.07 16.18
C ALA A 544 -5.50 -25.08 15.26
N ARG A 545 -6.59 -25.55 14.64
CA ARG A 545 -7.41 -24.76 13.71
C ARG A 545 -8.87 -24.87 14.08
N SER A 546 -9.54 -23.74 14.22
CA SER A 546 -10.97 -23.68 14.51
C SER A 546 -11.46 -22.25 14.28
N VAL A 547 -12.72 -22.12 13.89
CA VAL A 547 -13.40 -20.82 13.89
C VAL A 547 -13.38 -20.16 15.26
N GLU A 548 -13.20 -20.92 16.34
CA GLU A 548 -13.09 -20.38 17.70
C GLU A 548 -11.79 -19.60 17.95
N PHE A 549 -10.74 -19.81 17.15
CA PHE A 549 -9.47 -19.09 17.28
C PHE A 549 -9.45 -17.75 16.53
N GLU A 550 -10.43 -17.49 15.67
CA GLU A 550 -10.56 -16.28 14.86
C GLU A 550 -10.77 -15.03 15.74
N PRO A 551 -9.78 -14.11 15.85
CA PRO A 551 -9.91 -12.94 16.71
C PRO A 551 -11.05 -12.01 16.28
N ARG A 552 -11.40 -11.98 14.98
CA ARG A 552 -12.52 -11.17 14.47
C ARG A 552 -13.85 -11.52 15.13
N ARG A 553 -14.04 -12.76 15.58
CA ARG A 553 -15.26 -13.19 16.28
C ARG A 553 -15.36 -12.64 17.70
N LEU A 554 -14.26 -12.13 18.24
CA LEU A 554 -14.25 -11.47 19.53
C LEU A 554 -14.69 -10.01 19.41
N ILE A 555 -15.03 -9.51 18.23
CA ILE A 555 -15.43 -8.11 18.04
C ILE A 555 -16.95 -8.05 17.86
N GLU A 556 -17.60 -7.19 18.66
CA GLU A 556 -19.03 -6.91 18.56
C GLU A 556 -19.30 -5.43 18.32
N GLY A 557 -20.50 -5.16 17.79
CA GLY A 557 -21.00 -3.82 17.53
C GLY A 557 -20.60 -3.30 16.16
N SER A 558 -20.45 -1.98 16.03
CA SER A 558 -20.11 -1.36 14.75
C SER A 558 -19.28 -0.10 14.93
N ARG A 559 -18.54 0.27 13.88
CA ARG A 559 -17.69 1.47 13.87
C ARG A 559 -18.47 2.77 14.12
N MET A 560 -19.72 2.85 13.65
CA MET A 560 -20.62 3.99 13.89
C MET A 560 -21.33 3.91 15.23
N GLY A 561 -21.58 2.69 15.74
CA GLY A 561 -22.10 2.44 17.08
C GLY A 561 -20.97 2.32 18.11
N ARG A 562 -21.20 1.55 19.17
CA ARG A 562 -20.13 1.13 20.09
C ARG A 562 -19.52 -0.15 19.54
N MET A 563 -18.19 -0.19 19.42
CA MET A 563 -17.44 -1.39 19.04
C MET A 563 -16.60 -1.86 20.22
N THR A 564 -16.69 -3.13 20.58
CA THR A 564 -15.99 -3.69 21.75
C THR A 564 -15.46 -5.08 21.45
N ALA A 565 -14.37 -5.44 22.13
CA ALA A 565 -13.91 -6.82 22.15
C ALA A 565 -14.54 -7.57 23.34
N LEU A 566 -15.00 -8.78 23.08
CA LEU A 566 -15.50 -9.75 24.03
C LEU A 566 -14.33 -10.39 24.79
N THR A 567 -14.53 -10.62 26.08
CA THR A 567 -13.65 -11.50 26.85
C THR A 567 -13.86 -12.94 26.37
N SER A 568 -12.77 -13.64 26.12
CA SER A 568 -12.78 -15.00 25.61
C SER A 568 -12.13 -15.95 26.62
N THR A 569 -12.54 -17.22 26.65
CA THR A 569 -11.75 -18.24 27.37
C THR A 569 -10.36 -18.32 26.74
N THR A 570 -9.34 -18.61 27.56
CA THR A 570 -7.96 -18.69 27.10
C THR A 570 -7.70 -19.91 26.22
N THR A 571 -8.59 -20.89 26.23
CA THR A 571 -8.55 -22.09 25.39
C THR A 571 -9.80 -22.26 24.54
N GLY A 572 -9.69 -23.08 23.50
CA GLY A 572 -10.81 -23.65 22.74
C GLY A 572 -10.51 -25.11 22.33
N PRO A 573 -11.54 -25.88 21.95
CA PRO A 573 -11.41 -27.30 21.69
C PRO A 573 -10.62 -27.60 20.41
N LEU A 574 -9.82 -28.66 20.44
CA LEU A 574 -9.20 -29.27 19.27
C LEU A 574 -10.23 -30.08 18.48
N PRO A 575 -10.43 -29.85 17.17
CA PRO A 575 -11.31 -30.69 16.37
C PRO A 575 -10.86 -32.17 16.38
N PRO A 576 -11.77 -33.14 16.61
CA PRO A 576 -11.41 -34.55 16.64
C PRO A 576 -10.76 -35.06 15.34
N GLU A 577 -11.22 -34.57 14.19
CA GLU A 577 -10.66 -34.93 12.88
C GLU A 577 -9.21 -34.48 12.73
N GLN A 578 -8.86 -33.31 13.28
CA GLN A 578 -7.47 -32.82 13.30
C GLN A 578 -6.59 -33.73 14.17
N ALA A 579 -7.06 -34.11 15.35
CA ALA A 579 -6.31 -35.05 16.21
C ALA A 579 -6.05 -36.40 15.50
N GLN A 580 -7.04 -36.91 14.76
CA GLN A 580 -6.90 -38.16 14.00
C GLN A 580 -5.90 -38.03 12.83
N LEU A 581 -5.92 -36.91 12.11
CA LEU A 581 -4.97 -36.65 11.03
C LEU A 581 -3.54 -36.51 11.58
N ASP A 582 -3.34 -35.81 12.69
CA ASP A 582 -2.04 -35.66 13.34
C ASP A 582 -1.44 -37.00 13.76
N GLU A 583 -2.24 -37.91 14.34
CA GLU A 583 -1.77 -39.27 14.67
C GLU A 583 -1.44 -40.10 13.43
N ARG A 584 -2.09 -39.84 12.29
CA ARG A 584 -1.72 -40.46 11.01
C ARG A 584 -0.40 -39.89 10.48
N LEU A 585 -0.20 -38.58 10.56
CA LEU A 585 1.03 -37.91 10.12
C LEU A 585 2.23 -38.30 11.00
N LYS A 586 2.05 -38.45 12.32
CA LYS A 586 3.10 -38.97 13.23
C LYS A 586 3.57 -40.36 12.82
N ARG A 587 2.64 -41.24 12.46
CA ARG A 587 2.96 -42.58 11.96
C ARG A 587 3.73 -42.53 10.64
N ILE A 588 3.33 -41.67 9.71
CA ILE A 588 4.03 -41.45 8.43
C ILE A 588 5.46 -40.93 8.65
N ALA A 589 5.65 -39.99 9.58
CA ALA A 589 6.98 -39.50 9.92
C ALA A 589 7.85 -40.65 10.44
N ALA A 590 7.33 -41.41 11.41
CA ALA A 590 8.04 -42.53 12.02
C ALA A 590 8.40 -43.63 11.00
N SER A 591 7.46 -44.03 10.12
CA SER A 591 7.70 -45.04 9.10
C SER A 591 8.71 -44.60 8.04
N SER A 592 8.76 -43.29 7.74
CA SER A 592 9.74 -42.70 6.81
C SER A 592 11.15 -42.53 7.41
N GLY A 593 11.31 -42.71 8.72
CA GLY A 593 12.55 -42.36 9.45
C GLY A 593 12.71 -40.85 9.69
N ALA A 594 11.67 -40.05 9.48
CA ALA A 594 11.62 -38.63 9.80
C ALA A 594 11.14 -38.43 11.25
N GLU A 595 11.41 -37.25 11.81
CA GLU A 595 10.99 -36.88 13.16
C GLU A 595 9.78 -35.94 13.12
N ALA A 596 8.69 -36.28 13.78
CA ALA A 596 7.54 -35.38 13.88
C ALA A 596 7.82 -34.23 14.86
N ILE A 597 7.47 -33.00 14.46
CA ILE A 597 7.40 -31.85 15.36
C ILE A 597 5.92 -31.63 15.70
N ASP A 598 5.53 -32.10 16.88
CA ASP A 598 4.16 -32.00 17.38
C ASP A 598 3.92 -30.61 18.01
N VAL A 599 3.30 -29.72 17.25
CA VAL A 599 2.95 -28.37 17.69
C VAL A 599 1.81 -28.41 18.72
N LEU A 600 0.86 -29.35 18.56
CA LEU A 600 -0.28 -29.50 19.44
C LEU A 600 0.12 -29.94 20.85
N ALA A 601 1.21 -30.69 21.00
CA ALA A 601 1.73 -31.10 22.31
C ALA A 601 2.07 -29.90 23.22
N GLN A 602 2.42 -28.74 22.65
CA GLN A 602 2.65 -27.52 23.43
C GLN A 602 1.43 -26.60 23.47
N LEU A 603 0.66 -26.52 22.37
CA LEU A 603 -0.51 -25.65 22.30
C LEU A 603 -1.73 -26.20 23.04
N CYS A 604 -1.85 -27.51 23.19
CA CYS A 604 -3.06 -28.17 23.65
C CYS A 604 -2.81 -29.07 24.87
N LYS A 605 -3.72 -29.02 25.84
CA LYS A 605 -3.74 -29.89 27.02
C LYS A 605 -5.14 -30.45 27.20
N SER A 606 -5.27 -31.77 27.27
CA SER A 606 -6.56 -32.46 27.48
C SER A 606 -7.63 -32.08 26.45
N GLY A 607 -7.25 -31.89 25.18
CA GLY A 607 -8.17 -31.51 24.09
C GLY A 607 -8.47 -30.01 23.99
N GLU A 608 -7.94 -29.19 24.90
CA GLU A 608 -8.12 -27.74 24.93
C GLU A 608 -6.84 -27.03 24.49
N CYS A 609 -6.91 -26.20 23.46
CA CYS A 609 -5.79 -25.50 22.84
C CYS A 609 -5.79 -24.01 23.20
N VAL A 610 -4.61 -23.44 23.48
CA VAL A 610 -4.45 -22.03 23.79
C VAL A 610 -4.94 -21.18 22.62
N ARG A 611 -5.91 -20.30 22.90
CA ARG A 611 -6.47 -19.31 21.98
C ARG A 611 -5.98 -17.90 22.27
N SER A 612 -5.83 -17.55 23.54
CA SER A 612 -5.40 -16.24 23.99
C SER A 612 -4.51 -16.35 25.23
N MET A 613 -3.63 -15.37 25.39
CA MET A 613 -2.84 -15.19 26.60
C MET A 613 -3.77 -14.82 27.78
N PRO A 614 -3.32 -14.99 29.04
CA PRO A 614 -4.13 -14.66 30.22
C PRO A 614 -4.64 -13.21 30.27
N ASP A 615 -3.95 -12.28 29.59
CA ASP A 615 -4.33 -10.87 29.51
C ASP A 615 -5.30 -10.54 28.34
N GLY A 616 -5.84 -11.58 27.70
CA GLY A 616 -6.77 -11.49 26.58
C GLY A 616 -6.13 -11.31 25.21
N THR A 617 -4.80 -11.22 25.12
CA THR A 617 -4.10 -11.07 23.83
C THR A 617 -4.29 -12.33 22.97
N PRO A 618 -4.85 -12.25 21.75
CA PRO A 618 -5.02 -13.44 20.91
C PRO A 618 -3.67 -14.05 20.51
N VAL A 619 -3.61 -15.38 20.48
CA VAL A 619 -2.47 -16.17 19.99
C VAL A 619 -2.47 -16.28 18.46
N TYR A 620 -3.66 -16.28 17.86
CA TYR A 620 -3.86 -16.38 16.42
C TYR A 620 -4.20 -15.03 15.79
N LYS A 621 -3.90 -14.87 14.49
CA LYS A 621 -4.34 -13.70 13.69
C LYS A 621 -5.67 -13.94 12.98
N ASP A 622 -5.95 -15.19 12.65
CA ASP A 622 -7.17 -15.68 12.02
C ASP A 622 -7.51 -17.06 12.61
N ARG A 623 -8.40 -17.83 11.98
CA ARG A 623 -8.78 -19.16 12.47
C ARG A 623 -7.67 -20.24 12.47
N GLU A 624 -6.51 -19.99 11.85
CA GLU A 624 -5.52 -21.03 11.55
C GLU A 624 -4.04 -20.59 11.64
N HIS A 625 -3.71 -19.31 11.61
CA HIS A 625 -2.33 -18.83 11.70
C HIS A 625 -1.99 -18.23 13.07
N LEU A 626 -0.89 -18.69 13.66
CA LEU A 626 -0.30 -18.11 14.86
C LEU A 626 0.31 -16.74 14.55
N ARG A 627 0.25 -15.83 15.53
CA ARG A 627 0.81 -14.49 15.37
C ARG A 627 2.33 -14.46 15.42
N PRO A 628 2.99 -13.59 14.64
CA PRO A 628 4.43 -13.34 14.75
C PRO A 628 4.91 -13.07 16.18
N PHE A 629 4.14 -12.28 16.97
CA PHE A 629 4.43 -12.02 18.38
C PHE A 629 4.51 -13.33 19.19
N TYR A 630 3.45 -14.15 19.14
CA TYR A 630 3.38 -15.38 19.91
C TYR A 630 4.48 -16.36 19.50
N VAL A 631 4.67 -16.54 18.19
CA VAL A 631 5.64 -17.48 17.64
C VAL A 631 7.07 -17.12 18.05
N ARG A 632 7.42 -15.84 18.00
CA ARG A 632 8.74 -15.35 18.40
C ARG A 632 9.11 -15.76 19.83
N GLU A 633 8.14 -15.69 20.74
CA GLU A 633 8.37 -15.87 22.18
C GLU A 633 8.09 -17.29 22.67
N HIS A 634 7.15 -18.00 22.04
CA HIS A 634 6.59 -19.24 22.60
C HIS A 634 6.74 -20.49 21.71
N ALA A 635 7.15 -20.38 20.45
CA ALA A 635 7.33 -21.53 19.56
C ALA A 635 8.65 -22.31 19.79
N GLY A 636 8.96 -22.62 21.06
CA GLY A 636 10.20 -23.30 21.46
C GLY A 636 10.35 -24.73 20.93
N TYR A 637 9.26 -25.37 20.50
CA TYR A 637 9.29 -26.70 19.87
C TYR A 637 10.11 -26.76 18.56
N LEU A 638 10.43 -25.61 17.95
CA LEU A 638 11.30 -25.51 16.79
C LEU A 638 12.77 -25.21 17.12
N ASP A 639 13.12 -24.92 18.37
CA ASP A 639 14.48 -24.49 18.72
C ASP A 639 15.52 -25.55 18.36
N LYS A 640 15.21 -26.84 18.58
CA LYS A 640 16.07 -27.96 18.18
C LYS A 640 16.40 -27.96 16.68
N VAL A 641 15.47 -27.50 15.84
CA VAL A 641 15.69 -27.40 14.39
C VAL A 641 16.73 -26.35 14.08
N PHE A 642 16.71 -25.22 14.80
CA PHE A 642 17.56 -24.06 14.52
C PHE A 642 18.91 -24.10 15.25
N LEU A 643 18.95 -24.65 16.47
CA LEU A 643 20.14 -24.69 17.34
C LEU A 643 20.85 -26.05 17.35
N GLY A 644 20.16 -27.13 16.95
CA GLY A 644 20.64 -28.51 17.07
C GLY A 644 20.29 -29.16 18.42
N ASP A 645 20.62 -30.44 18.59
CA ASP A 645 20.16 -31.27 19.72
C ASP A 645 20.68 -30.85 21.12
N GLY A 646 21.62 -29.88 21.20
CA GLY A 646 22.17 -29.36 22.45
C GLY A 646 21.56 -28.04 22.95
N GLY A 647 20.66 -27.41 22.19
CA GLY A 647 20.02 -26.14 22.56
C GLY A 647 18.64 -26.37 23.17
N ARG A 648 18.54 -26.33 24.51
CA ARG A 648 17.27 -26.14 25.23
C ARG A 648 17.25 -24.81 25.94
#